data_AF-B0P7W3-F1
#
_entry.id   AF-B0P7W3-F1
#
_cell.length_a   1.000
_cell.length_b   1.000
_cell.length_c   1.000
_cell.angle_alpha   90.00
_cell.angle_beta   90.00
_cell.angle_gamma   90.00
#
_symmetry.space_group_name_H-M   'P 1'
#
loop_
_entity.id
_entity.type
_entity.pdbx_description
1 polymer ?
#
loop_
_entity_poly.entity_id
_entity_poly.type
_entity_poly.pdbx_seq_one_letter_code
_entity_poly.pdbx_strand_id
1 'polypeptide(L)'
;MAVLQMQRISICALKKDRKQILETLQRRGVVEISDLVLEDGVFEKSDTAAQRIQFEKDIAAATSALEVLDTYAPEKTPMLSMLEGRRALTTQEYEAAGAGAGQTLETARRLNALSRTIAENRAEILKLQTQLDALTPWLGLDVSMRFSGTRSTAAFIGSFADDVPLDALYARIAQAAPEAAVHIDLVSHSQDQTCVFIVTHRSQAAAVDEALRTCGFSRPASPAKESPAERQKLLNDAAAAAQSAIDVAQKEIEGLAGKRGDLRFLTDYLRLRAEKYEVIGRLAQSKRTFLLSGYVTAGRAAAVESELTGKFDAAVRLETPGPDEDVPVVLKNNSFSEPVETVVESYSLPGRGEIDPTTIMSFFYYILFGMMLSDAGYGLVMAIGCGVVMAKYKNMEPGIAKMIKMFFFCGLSTIFWGVLFGSFFGDAVGVIASTFFHSDFKLSPLWFEPVSEPMRLLVFSFLIGIIHLFTGLGIKFYQLAREGQIKDAIYDVVFWYLLVGGGIFYLLTMSMITEMLGLSFTLPPIVATVAAVCAGIGAVGIILTSGRESRNPVKRLLKGLYGVYNVTGYLSDILSYSRLLALGLATGVIATVFNKMGSMGGGGIFGAIMFILVFLVGHTLNIGINLLGAYVHTNRLQFVEFFGKFYEGGGRAFSPFAAHTKYYKFKEEI
;
A
#
# COMPACT_ATOMS: atom_id res chain seq x y z
N MET A 1 10.93 0.76 30.79
CA MET A 1 9.62 1.01 30.16
C MET A 1 9.88 1.30 28.69
N ALA A 2 9.12 0.67 27.79
CA ALA A 2 9.32 0.85 26.36
C ALA A 2 8.71 2.16 25.84
N VAL A 3 7.68 2.70 26.50
CA VAL A 3 7.16 4.05 26.25
C VAL A 3 8.17 5.09 26.73
N LEU A 4 8.64 5.96 25.83
CA LEU A 4 9.54 7.05 26.16
C LEU A 4 8.79 8.20 26.85
N GLN A 5 9.42 8.80 27.86
CA GLN A 5 8.90 10.01 28.49
C GLN A 5 9.05 11.19 27.52
N MET A 6 7.97 11.95 27.34
CA MET A 6 7.97 13.18 26.54
C MET A 6 8.08 14.41 27.43
N GLN A 7 8.66 15.47 26.88
CA GLN A 7 8.73 16.79 27.46
C GLN A 7 8.12 17.80 26.48
N ARG A 8 7.45 18.81 27.05
CA ARG A 8 6.97 19.97 26.30
C ARG A 8 8.17 20.90 26.08
N ILE A 9 8.44 21.24 24.83
CA ILE A 9 9.50 22.18 24.45
C ILE A 9 8.87 23.47 23.93
N SER A 10 9.26 24.59 24.53
CA SER A 10 8.86 25.94 24.10
C SER A 10 10.10 26.73 23.67
N ILE A 11 10.10 27.24 22.44
CA ILE A 11 11.22 27.94 21.83
C ILE A 11 10.78 29.36 21.49
N CYS A 12 11.48 30.36 22.02
CA CYS A 12 11.33 31.76 21.64
C CYS A 12 12.65 32.26 21.03
N ALA A 13 12.62 32.69 19.78
CA ALA A 13 13.83 33.11 19.06
C ALA A 13 13.58 34.29 18.12
N LEU A 14 14.66 34.89 17.62
CA LEU A 14 14.59 36.01 16.69
C LEU A 14 14.04 35.59 15.32
N LYS A 15 13.19 36.45 14.73
CA LYS A 15 12.57 36.21 13.42
C LYS A 15 13.59 36.04 12.28
N LYS A 16 14.79 36.64 12.42
CA LYS A 16 15.90 36.52 11.47
C LYS A 16 16.38 35.06 11.33
N ASP A 17 16.36 34.29 12.42
CA ASP A 17 16.90 32.92 12.49
C ASP A 17 15.82 31.83 12.27
N ARG A 18 14.54 32.23 12.20
CA ARG A 18 13.37 31.33 12.08
C ARG A 18 13.55 30.22 11.04
N LYS A 19 14.03 30.57 9.84
CA LYS A 19 14.20 29.61 8.74
C LYS A 19 15.29 28.58 9.03
N GLN A 20 16.39 29.00 9.65
CA GLN A 20 17.53 28.14 9.97
C GLN A 20 17.22 27.24 11.17
N ILE A 21 16.51 27.75 12.18
CA ILE A 21 16.04 26.96 13.31
C ILE A 21 15.08 25.87 12.84
N LEU A 22 14.06 26.22 12.05
CA LEU A 22 13.12 25.23 11.51
C LEU A 22 13.82 24.19 10.64
N GLU A 23 14.80 24.59 9.84
CA GLU A 23 15.58 23.65 9.02
C GLU A 23 16.43 22.70 9.87
N THR A 24 17.01 23.19 10.97
CA THR A 24 17.73 22.35 11.94
C THR A 24 16.78 21.36 12.60
N LEU A 25 15.59 21.82 13.05
CA LEU A 25 14.58 20.96 13.66
C LEU A 25 14.04 19.91 12.68
N GLN A 26 13.76 20.29 11.43
CA GLN A 26 13.27 19.40 10.36
C GLN A 26 14.28 18.32 10.00
N ARG A 27 15.56 18.68 9.92
CA ARG A 27 16.65 17.73 9.63
C ARG A 27 16.84 16.73 10.78
N ARG A 28 16.67 17.16 12.03
CA ARG A 28 16.77 16.27 13.20
C ARG A 28 15.54 15.38 13.34
N GLY A 29 14.34 15.87 13.04
CA GLY A 29 13.10 15.09 13.14
C GLY A 29 12.78 14.65 14.57
N VAL A 30 13.12 15.46 15.56
CA VAL A 30 13.01 15.09 17.00
C VAL A 30 11.95 15.89 17.76
N VAL A 31 11.37 16.92 17.16
CA VAL A 31 10.35 17.77 17.78
C VAL A 31 9.07 17.70 16.96
N GLU A 32 7.96 17.33 17.59
CA GLU A 32 6.63 17.53 17.03
C GLU A 32 6.18 18.96 17.31
N ILE A 33 5.68 19.67 16.31
CA ILE A 33 5.24 21.06 16.46
C ILE A 33 3.74 21.09 16.74
N SER A 34 3.35 21.79 17.81
CA SER A 34 1.96 21.99 18.21
C SER A 34 1.54 23.43 17.94
N ASP A 35 0.27 23.60 17.56
CA ASP A 35 -0.30 24.93 17.35
C ASP A 35 -0.46 25.66 18.68
N LEU A 36 0.13 26.85 18.74
CA LEU A 36 -0.01 27.77 19.87
C LEU A 36 -1.15 28.72 19.57
N VAL A 37 -2.26 28.57 20.27
CA VAL A 37 -3.34 29.56 20.25
C VAL A 37 -3.00 30.62 21.28
N LEU A 38 -2.50 31.77 20.81
CA LEU A 38 -2.32 32.96 21.64
C LEU A 38 -3.45 33.93 21.31
N GLU A 39 -4.30 34.23 22.28
CA GLU A 39 -5.37 35.23 22.16
C GLU A 39 -4.85 36.64 22.50
N ASP A 40 -3.70 37.02 21.91
CA ASP A 40 -3.09 38.33 22.16
C ASP A 40 -2.86 39.07 20.84
N GLY A 41 -3.24 40.36 20.78
CA GLY A 41 -3.06 41.22 19.59
C GLY A 41 -1.60 41.54 19.21
N VAL A 42 -0.62 40.93 19.88
CA VAL A 42 0.82 41.11 19.63
C VAL A 42 1.38 40.05 18.68
N PHE A 43 0.76 38.87 18.63
CA PHE A 43 1.23 37.74 17.84
C PHE A 43 0.28 37.46 16.68
N GLU A 44 0.81 37.49 15.47
CA GLU A 44 0.07 37.22 14.24
C GLU A 44 0.63 36.00 13.51
N LYS A 45 -0.24 35.32 12.76
CA LYS A 45 0.17 34.26 11.84
C LYS A 45 0.52 34.87 10.49
N SER A 46 1.60 34.39 9.87
CA SER A 46 1.99 34.85 8.54
C SER A 46 1.16 34.16 7.46
N ASP A 47 0.66 34.91 6.48
CA ASP A 47 0.10 34.29 5.28
C ASP A 47 1.23 33.72 4.41
N THR A 48 1.28 32.39 4.34
CA THR A 48 2.21 31.61 3.52
C THR A 48 1.51 30.84 2.40
N ALA A 49 0.22 31.08 2.17
CA ALA A 49 -0.59 30.29 1.23
C ALA A 49 -0.07 30.42 -0.20
N ALA A 50 0.28 31.64 -0.64
CA ALA A 50 0.79 31.87 -1.99
C ALA A 50 2.10 31.10 -2.27
N GLN A 51 3.03 31.08 -1.31
CA GLN A 51 4.29 30.36 -1.47
C GLN A 51 4.08 28.84 -1.43
N ARG A 52 3.16 28.35 -0.59
CA ARG A 52 2.80 26.91 -0.57
C ARG A 52 2.23 26.46 -1.90
N ILE A 53 1.26 27.20 -2.45
CA ILE A 53 0.67 26.92 -3.76
C ILE A 53 1.75 26.91 -4.85
N GLN A 54 2.72 27.83 -4.78
CA GLN A 54 3.82 27.85 -5.74
C GLN A 54 4.72 26.60 -5.62
N PHE A 55 5.09 26.19 -4.40
CA PHE A 55 5.86 24.97 -4.20
C PHE A 55 5.10 23.72 -4.64
N GLU A 56 3.80 23.62 -4.37
CA GLU A 56 2.95 22.51 -4.84
C GLU A 56 2.91 22.44 -6.37
N LYS A 57 2.78 23.58 -7.06
CA LYS A 57 2.87 23.65 -8.52
C LYS A 57 4.23 23.20 -9.05
N ASP A 58 5.32 23.64 -8.43
CA ASP A 58 6.67 23.26 -8.84
C ASP A 58 6.96 21.77 -8.54
N ILE A 59 6.43 21.21 -7.46
CA ILE A 59 6.45 19.77 -7.15
C ILE A 59 5.68 18.97 -8.20
N ALA A 60 4.49 19.44 -8.59
CA ALA A 60 3.68 18.80 -9.64
C ALA A 60 4.41 18.83 -10.99
N ALA A 61 5.06 19.94 -11.34
CA ALA A 61 5.87 20.05 -12.55
C ALA A 61 7.06 19.09 -12.55
N ALA A 62 7.80 18.97 -11.44
CA ALA A 62 8.90 18.02 -11.30
C ALA A 62 8.44 16.56 -11.34
N THR A 63 7.29 16.26 -10.72
CA THR A 63 6.71 14.90 -10.70
C THR A 63 6.24 14.48 -12.10
N SER A 64 5.52 15.35 -12.81
CA SER A 64 5.12 15.11 -14.20
C SER A 64 6.33 14.91 -15.12
N ALA A 65 7.41 15.67 -14.90
CA ALA A 65 8.64 15.50 -15.68
C ALA A 65 9.31 14.12 -15.44
N LEU A 66 9.23 13.59 -14.22
CA LEU A 66 9.67 12.22 -13.93
C LEU A 66 8.80 11.17 -14.62
N GLU A 67 7.47 11.34 -14.65
CA GLU A 67 6.54 10.45 -15.37
C GLU A 67 6.78 10.46 -16.88
N VAL A 68 7.10 11.63 -17.45
CA VAL A 68 7.51 11.77 -18.85
C VAL A 68 8.79 10.96 -19.10
N LEU A 69 9.79 11.07 -18.23
CA LEU A 69 11.00 10.25 -18.35
C LEU A 69 10.69 8.76 -18.18
N ASP A 70 9.78 8.36 -17.30
CA ASP A 70 9.41 6.95 -17.10
C ASP A 70 8.72 6.37 -18.35
N THR A 71 7.96 7.20 -19.08
CA THR A 71 7.27 6.82 -20.31
C THR A 71 8.22 6.69 -21.51
N TYR A 72 9.12 7.67 -21.69
CA TYR A 72 9.96 7.76 -22.90
C TYR A 72 11.40 7.25 -22.70
N ALA A 73 11.91 7.19 -21.47
CA ALA A 73 13.25 6.71 -21.14
C ALA A 73 13.25 5.88 -19.84
N PRO A 74 12.60 4.69 -19.84
CA PRO A 74 12.43 3.88 -18.64
C PRO A 74 13.77 3.36 -18.10
N GLU A 75 13.96 3.47 -16.79
CA GLU A 75 15.12 2.91 -16.10
C GLU A 75 14.92 1.40 -15.90
N LYS A 76 15.88 0.57 -16.33
CA LYS A 76 15.87 -0.87 -16.05
C LYS A 76 16.26 -1.11 -14.59
N THR A 77 15.32 -0.87 -13.68
CA THR A 77 15.51 -1.17 -12.26
C THR A 77 15.14 -2.62 -11.97
N PRO A 78 15.96 -3.37 -11.22
CA PRO A 78 15.58 -4.72 -10.78
C PRO A 78 14.34 -4.65 -9.87
N MET A 79 13.47 -5.65 -9.93
CA MET A 79 12.20 -5.72 -9.16
C MET A 79 12.39 -5.53 -7.64
N LEU A 80 13.57 -5.88 -7.12
CA LEU A 80 13.91 -5.75 -5.69
C LEU A 80 14.55 -4.39 -5.32
N SER A 81 14.71 -3.46 -6.25
CA SER A 81 15.21 -2.10 -5.98
C SER A 81 14.30 -1.30 -5.05
N MET A 82 13.02 -1.68 -4.92
CA MET A 82 12.11 -1.13 -3.91
C MET A 82 12.58 -1.39 -2.46
N LEU A 83 13.46 -2.38 -2.25
CA LEU A 83 14.07 -2.67 -0.95
C LEU A 83 15.33 -1.83 -0.71
N GLU A 84 15.88 -1.19 -1.74
CA GLU A 84 16.94 -0.20 -1.57
C GLU A 84 16.29 1.05 -0.96
N GLY A 85 16.53 1.26 0.33
CA GLY A 85 16.02 2.47 0.98
C GLY A 85 16.70 3.73 0.44
N ARG A 86 16.14 4.87 0.82
CA ARG A 86 16.51 6.20 0.33
C ARG A 86 18.02 6.48 0.44
N ARG A 87 18.57 7.19 -0.57
CA ARG A 87 20.00 7.54 -0.63
C ARG A 87 20.33 8.55 0.47
N ALA A 88 21.34 8.26 1.29
CA ALA A 88 21.79 9.17 2.32
C ALA A 88 22.54 10.37 1.72
N LEU A 89 22.19 11.59 2.13
CA LEU A 89 22.86 12.84 1.78
C LEU A 89 23.45 13.48 3.04
N THR A 90 24.62 14.09 2.88
CA THR A 90 25.22 14.99 3.87
C THR A 90 24.65 16.40 3.73
N THR A 91 24.79 17.21 4.79
CA THR A 91 24.36 18.62 4.78
C THR A 91 24.98 19.42 3.63
N GLN A 92 26.27 19.21 3.35
CA GLN A 92 26.98 19.92 2.28
C GLN A 92 26.48 19.53 0.89
N GLU A 93 26.21 18.24 0.66
CA GLU A 93 25.63 17.76 -0.60
C GLU A 93 24.22 18.31 -0.83
N TYR A 94 23.40 18.39 0.23
CA TYR A 94 22.06 18.98 0.17
C TYR A 94 22.11 20.46 -0.22
N GLU A 95 23.00 21.24 0.40
CA GLU A 95 23.14 22.67 0.11
C GLU A 95 23.67 22.93 -1.30
N ALA A 96 24.66 22.15 -1.74
CA ALA A 96 25.21 22.23 -3.10
C ALA A 96 24.14 21.88 -4.15
N ALA A 97 23.40 20.79 -3.97
CA ALA A 97 22.31 20.40 -4.88
C ALA A 97 21.14 21.40 -4.84
N GLY A 98 20.85 21.99 -3.67
CA GLY A 98 19.84 23.02 -3.49
C GLY A 98 20.12 24.31 -4.25
N ALA A 99 21.40 24.65 -4.49
CA ALA A 99 21.79 25.81 -5.30
C ALA A 99 21.42 25.63 -6.78
N GLY A 100 21.44 24.39 -7.29
CA GLY A 100 21.05 24.04 -8.66
C GLY A 100 19.54 23.91 -8.89
N ALA A 101 18.71 23.99 -7.84
CA ALA A 101 17.28 23.68 -7.91
C ALA A 101 16.51 24.51 -8.96
N GLY A 102 16.90 25.78 -9.18
CA GLY A 102 16.29 26.63 -10.21
C GLY A 102 16.50 26.09 -11.64
N GLN A 103 17.72 25.68 -11.98
CA GLN A 103 18.05 25.11 -13.29
C GLN A 103 17.38 23.74 -13.50
N THR A 104 17.28 22.95 -12.43
CA THR A 104 16.57 21.67 -12.46
C THR A 104 15.08 21.87 -12.68
N LEU A 105 14.48 22.91 -12.09
CA LEU A 105 13.06 23.25 -12.30
C LEU A 105 12.79 23.71 -13.74
N GLU A 106 13.70 24.47 -14.35
CA GLU A 106 13.61 24.80 -15.77
C GLU A 106 13.70 23.55 -16.65
N THR A 107 14.57 22.60 -16.30
CA THR A 107 14.64 21.30 -16.97
C THR A 107 13.31 20.54 -16.86
N ALA A 108 12.68 20.52 -15.67
CA ALA A 108 11.37 19.90 -15.48
C ALA A 108 10.29 20.54 -16.38
N ARG A 109 10.26 21.87 -16.43
CA ARG A 109 9.33 22.61 -17.31
C ARG A 109 9.58 22.31 -18.79
N ARG A 110 10.86 22.18 -19.21
CA ARG A 110 11.23 21.79 -20.57
C ARG A 110 10.73 20.38 -20.92
N LEU A 111 10.91 19.41 -20.04
CA LEU A 111 10.40 18.04 -20.24
C LEU A 111 8.87 18.01 -20.41
N ASN A 112 8.14 18.75 -19.58
CA ASN A 112 6.68 18.86 -19.70
C ASN A 112 6.27 19.55 -21.00
N ALA A 113 7.00 20.59 -21.42
CA ALA A 113 6.75 21.26 -22.70
C ALA A 113 6.97 20.31 -23.88
N LEU A 114 8.05 19.51 -23.88
CA LEU A 114 8.32 18.50 -24.90
C LEU A 114 7.23 17.42 -24.95
N SER A 115 6.80 16.94 -23.78
CA SER A 115 5.69 15.99 -23.69
C SER A 115 4.40 16.55 -24.29
N ARG A 116 4.09 17.81 -24.02
CA ARG A 116 2.95 18.52 -24.62
C ARG A 116 3.11 18.64 -26.14
N THR A 117 4.30 18.99 -26.64
CA THR A 117 4.60 19.03 -28.07
C THR A 117 4.39 17.65 -28.73
N ILE A 118 4.79 16.56 -28.09
CA ILE A 118 4.53 15.20 -28.60
C ILE A 118 3.03 14.93 -28.66
N ALA A 119 2.27 15.27 -27.62
CA ALA A 119 0.82 15.06 -27.59
C ALA A 119 0.10 15.88 -28.68
N GLU A 120 0.48 17.15 -28.87
CA GLU A 120 -0.07 18.03 -29.91
C GLU A 120 0.22 17.50 -31.32
N ASN A 121 1.45 17.08 -31.61
CA ASN A 121 1.81 16.51 -32.91
C ASN A 121 1.12 15.15 -33.16
N ARG A 122 0.96 14.30 -32.15
CA ARG A 122 0.19 13.04 -32.29
C ARG A 122 -1.28 13.31 -32.62
N ALA A 123 -1.89 14.31 -31.98
CA ALA A 123 -3.26 14.71 -32.29
C ALA A 123 -3.37 15.27 -33.72
N GLU A 124 -2.40 16.05 -34.16
CA GLU A 124 -2.38 16.56 -35.54
C GLU A 124 -2.19 15.43 -36.56
N ILE A 125 -1.33 14.44 -36.30
CA ILE A 125 -1.19 13.25 -37.17
C ILE A 125 -2.53 12.52 -37.31
N LEU A 126 -3.24 12.28 -36.21
CA LEU A 126 -4.54 11.60 -36.24
C LEU A 126 -5.59 12.38 -37.06
N LYS A 127 -5.58 13.71 -36.95
CA LYS A 127 -6.42 14.59 -37.76
C LYS A 127 -6.04 14.57 -39.24
N LEU A 128 -4.74 14.58 -39.56
CA LEU A 128 -4.24 14.47 -40.94
C LEU A 128 -4.57 13.10 -41.55
N GLN A 129 -4.47 12.02 -40.77
CA GLN A 129 -4.89 10.68 -41.17
C GLN A 129 -6.38 10.63 -41.49
N THR A 130 -7.23 11.23 -40.65
CA THR A 130 -8.67 11.32 -40.92
C THR A 130 -8.97 12.08 -42.22
N GLN A 131 -8.19 13.13 -42.53
CA GLN A 131 -8.29 13.85 -43.81
C GLN A 131 -7.80 13.02 -45.00
N LEU A 132 -6.74 12.22 -44.83
CA LEU A 132 -6.25 11.30 -45.84
C LEU A 132 -7.27 10.20 -46.14
N ASP A 133 -7.88 9.60 -45.10
CA ASP A 133 -8.90 8.57 -45.24
C ASP A 133 -10.14 9.11 -45.98
N ALA A 134 -10.54 10.34 -45.68
CA ALA A 134 -11.61 11.03 -46.41
C ALA A 134 -11.24 11.36 -47.87
N LEU A 135 -9.95 11.47 -48.18
CA LEU A 135 -9.43 11.76 -49.52
C LEU A 135 -9.24 10.50 -50.37
N THR A 136 -9.06 9.33 -49.76
CA THR A 136 -8.81 8.03 -50.42
C THR A 136 -9.77 7.71 -51.57
N PRO A 137 -11.11 7.90 -51.44
CA PRO A 137 -12.04 7.63 -52.54
C PRO A 137 -11.85 8.56 -53.76
N TRP A 138 -11.21 9.71 -53.57
CA TRP A 138 -11.08 10.73 -54.61
C TRP A 138 -9.73 10.70 -55.33
N LEU A 139 -8.83 9.77 -54.99
CA LEU A 139 -7.47 9.73 -55.53
C LEU A 139 -7.41 9.51 -57.05
N GLY A 140 -8.43 8.88 -57.64
CA GLY A 140 -8.53 8.68 -59.09
C GLY A 140 -8.92 9.94 -59.88
N LEU A 141 -9.21 11.07 -59.22
CA LEU A 141 -9.62 12.30 -59.87
C LEU A 141 -8.37 13.17 -60.18
N ASP A 142 -8.14 13.42 -61.47
CA ASP A 142 -6.99 14.21 -61.93
C ASP A 142 -7.18 15.73 -61.82
N VAL A 143 -8.41 16.17 -61.53
CA VAL A 143 -8.79 17.60 -61.46
C VAL A 143 -9.07 18.05 -60.02
N SER A 144 -9.00 19.36 -59.79
CA SER A 144 -9.35 19.97 -58.51
C SER A 144 -10.80 19.62 -58.11
N MET A 145 -11.04 19.34 -56.82
CA MET A 145 -12.40 19.15 -56.29
C MET A 145 -13.28 20.41 -56.40
N ARG A 146 -12.67 21.57 -56.63
CA ARG A 146 -13.38 22.84 -56.87
C ARG A 146 -13.59 23.14 -58.35
N PHE A 147 -13.24 22.22 -59.24
CA PHE A 147 -13.41 22.42 -60.68
C PHE A 147 -14.89 22.51 -61.05
N SER A 148 -15.31 23.69 -61.49
CA SER A 148 -16.71 23.98 -61.86
C SER A 148 -17.00 23.85 -63.35
N GLY A 149 -16.00 23.48 -64.17
CA GLY A 149 -16.11 23.37 -65.63
C GLY A 149 -15.28 24.40 -66.41
N THR A 150 -15.53 24.49 -67.72
CA THR A 150 -14.83 25.39 -68.66
C THR A 150 -15.75 26.53 -69.14
N ARG A 151 -15.39 27.25 -70.21
CA ARG A 151 -16.26 28.29 -70.78
C ARG A 151 -17.57 27.72 -71.32
N SER A 152 -17.53 26.52 -71.90
CA SER A 152 -18.65 25.84 -72.57
C SER A 152 -19.23 24.66 -71.80
N THR A 153 -18.52 24.13 -70.80
CA THR A 153 -18.95 22.97 -69.99
C THR A 153 -19.09 23.31 -68.51
N ALA A 154 -20.03 22.67 -67.82
CA ALA A 154 -20.16 22.69 -66.36
C ALA A 154 -19.78 21.31 -65.79
N ALA A 155 -19.10 21.30 -64.66
CA ALA A 155 -18.67 20.07 -63.99
C ALA A 155 -19.24 19.96 -62.57
N PHE A 156 -19.63 18.74 -62.19
CA PHE A 156 -20.17 18.39 -60.88
C PHE A 156 -19.35 17.23 -60.29
N ILE A 157 -18.80 17.43 -59.10
CA ILE A 157 -18.01 16.45 -58.35
C ILE A 157 -18.78 16.11 -57.07
N GLY A 158 -19.01 14.82 -56.84
CA GLY A 158 -19.81 14.36 -55.70
C GLY A 158 -20.01 12.85 -55.68
N SER A 159 -20.67 12.37 -54.64
CA SER A 159 -20.86 10.95 -54.39
C SER A 159 -22.32 10.62 -54.14
N PHE A 160 -22.68 9.38 -54.46
CA PHE A 160 -23.93 8.74 -54.11
C PHE A 160 -23.70 7.79 -52.94
N ALA A 161 -24.66 7.72 -52.01
CA ALA A 161 -24.58 6.88 -50.81
C ALA A 161 -24.85 5.39 -51.06
N ASP A 162 -25.08 5.01 -52.32
CA ASP A 162 -25.38 3.64 -52.74
C ASP A 162 -24.27 3.12 -53.67
N ASP A 163 -24.03 1.81 -53.65
CA ASP A 163 -23.28 1.08 -54.68
C ASP A 163 -24.10 1.08 -55.98
N VAL A 164 -23.78 2.00 -56.90
CA VAL A 164 -24.44 2.07 -58.21
C VAL A 164 -23.43 1.94 -59.34
N PRO A 165 -23.55 0.91 -60.21
CA PRO A 165 -22.69 0.79 -61.38
C PRO A 165 -22.96 1.92 -62.39
N LEU A 166 -21.96 2.23 -63.20
CA LEU A 166 -21.97 3.33 -64.18
C LEU A 166 -23.24 3.33 -65.05
N ASP A 167 -23.67 2.18 -65.56
CA ASP A 167 -24.83 2.05 -66.45
C ASP A 167 -26.15 2.44 -65.75
N ALA A 168 -26.28 2.10 -64.46
CA ALA A 168 -27.44 2.46 -63.67
C ALA A 168 -27.46 3.94 -63.30
N LEU A 169 -26.29 4.58 -63.15
CA LEU A 169 -26.19 6.03 -62.96
C LEU A 169 -26.62 6.80 -64.21
N TYR A 170 -26.20 6.36 -65.40
CA TYR A 170 -26.67 6.94 -66.67
C TYR A 170 -28.19 6.82 -66.80
N ALA A 171 -28.77 5.67 -66.48
CA ALA A 171 -30.22 5.48 -66.53
C ALA A 171 -30.98 6.37 -65.53
N ARG A 172 -30.47 6.51 -64.30
CA ARG A 172 -31.08 7.38 -63.26
C ARG A 172 -31.07 8.85 -63.68
N ILE A 173 -29.95 9.34 -64.21
CA ILE A 173 -29.83 10.75 -64.63
C ILE A 173 -30.65 11.01 -65.91
N ALA A 174 -30.68 10.07 -66.86
CA ALA A 174 -31.49 10.19 -68.08
C ALA A 174 -33.01 10.22 -67.79
N GLN A 175 -33.48 9.52 -66.76
CA GLN A 175 -34.88 9.62 -66.32
C GLN A 175 -35.22 10.99 -65.73
N ALA A 176 -34.29 11.61 -65.00
CA ALA A 176 -34.49 12.90 -64.37
C ALA A 176 -34.25 14.10 -65.32
N ALA A 177 -33.38 13.95 -66.33
CA ALA A 177 -33.07 14.97 -67.33
C ALA A 177 -32.93 14.36 -68.74
N PRO A 178 -34.04 14.09 -69.46
CA PRO A 178 -34.03 13.35 -70.71
C PRO A 178 -33.34 14.06 -71.90
N GLU A 179 -33.27 15.39 -71.87
CA GLU A 179 -32.67 16.20 -72.94
C GLU A 179 -31.21 16.62 -72.66
N ALA A 180 -30.66 16.24 -71.49
CA ALA A 180 -29.33 16.64 -71.08
C ALA A 180 -28.26 15.66 -71.57
N ALA A 181 -27.27 16.16 -72.32
CA ALA A 181 -26.09 15.38 -72.66
C ALA A 181 -25.12 15.43 -71.46
N VAL A 182 -24.91 14.28 -70.82
CA VAL A 182 -24.09 14.14 -69.62
C VAL A 182 -23.03 13.08 -69.83
N HIS A 183 -21.78 13.38 -69.47
CA HIS A 183 -20.70 12.42 -69.39
C HIS A 183 -20.35 12.19 -67.92
N ILE A 184 -20.37 10.93 -67.48
CA ILE A 184 -20.07 10.49 -66.12
C ILE A 184 -18.79 9.68 -66.15
N ASP A 185 -17.81 10.11 -65.37
CA ASP A 185 -16.58 9.37 -65.09
C ASP A 185 -16.61 8.85 -63.65
N LEU A 186 -16.28 7.57 -63.46
CA LEU A 186 -16.34 6.90 -62.17
C LEU A 186 -14.96 6.98 -61.52
N VAL A 187 -14.87 7.73 -60.41
CA VAL A 187 -13.61 7.99 -59.70
C VAL A 187 -13.28 6.83 -58.76
N SER A 188 -14.28 6.36 -58.00
CA SER A 188 -14.13 5.18 -57.15
C SER A 188 -15.48 4.55 -56.84
N HIS A 189 -15.47 3.24 -56.61
CA HIS A 189 -16.65 2.47 -56.24
C HIS A 189 -16.39 1.68 -54.95
N SER A 190 -17.21 1.88 -53.93
CA SER A 190 -17.14 1.18 -52.64
C SER A 190 -18.53 0.81 -52.15
N GLN A 191 -18.64 -0.14 -51.22
CA GLN A 191 -19.93 -0.58 -50.66
C GLN A 191 -20.71 0.56 -49.97
N ASP A 192 -20.02 1.60 -49.49
CA ASP A 192 -20.60 2.71 -48.75
C ASP A 192 -20.85 3.97 -49.61
N GLN A 193 -20.16 4.11 -50.75
CA GLN A 193 -20.32 5.26 -51.65
C GLN A 193 -19.73 5.02 -53.05
N THR A 194 -20.37 5.62 -54.07
CA THR A 194 -19.85 5.74 -55.44
C THR A 194 -19.49 7.20 -55.71
N CYS A 195 -18.20 7.48 -55.95
CA CYS A 195 -17.67 8.83 -56.25
C CYS A 195 -17.61 9.04 -57.76
N VAL A 196 -18.16 10.16 -58.24
CA VAL A 196 -18.30 10.43 -59.67
C VAL A 196 -17.88 11.86 -60.05
N PHE A 197 -17.43 11.99 -61.29
CA PHE A 197 -17.16 13.25 -61.95
C PHE A 197 -18.08 13.40 -63.17
N ILE A 198 -18.93 14.43 -63.15
CA ILE A 198 -19.99 14.60 -64.15
C ILE A 198 -19.75 15.89 -64.93
N VAL A 199 -19.79 15.83 -66.26
CA VAL A 199 -19.62 16.98 -67.15
C VAL A 199 -20.82 17.11 -68.09
N THR A 200 -21.33 18.33 -68.25
CA THR A 200 -22.43 18.65 -69.17
C THR A 200 -22.19 19.99 -69.87
N HIS A 201 -22.95 20.26 -70.94
CA HIS A 201 -22.90 21.56 -71.62
C HIS A 201 -23.51 22.65 -70.73
N ARG A 202 -22.91 23.85 -70.74
CA ARG A 202 -23.26 24.92 -69.80
C ARG A 202 -24.72 25.39 -69.92
N SER A 203 -25.34 25.28 -71.10
CA SER A 203 -26.76 25.59 -71.30
C SER A 203 -27.71 24.65 -70.55
N GLN A 204 -27.25 23.46 -70.17
CA GLN A 204 -28.04 22.41 -69.51
C GLN A 204 -27.66 22.23 -68.02
N ALA A 205 -26.71 23.02 -67.52
CA ALA A 205 -26.16 22.87 -66.17
C ALA A 205 -27.22 22.98 -65.05
N ALA A 206 -28.22 23.85 -65.20
CA ALA A 206 -29.28 24.01 -64.20
C ALA A 206 -30.20 22.78 -64.10
N ALA A 207 -30.57 22.21 -65.25
CA ALA A 207 -31.40 21.01 -65.32
C ALA A 207 -30.65 19.79 -64.75
N VAL A 208 -29.34 19.69 -65.01
CA VAL A 208 -28.50 18.61 -64.47
C VAL A 208 -28.28 18.76 -62.95
N ASP A 209 -28.07 19.96 -62.40
CA ASP A 209 -27.94 20.14 -60.93
C ASP A 209 -29.22 19.75 -60.19
N GLU A 210 -30.40 20.06 -60.74
CA GLU A 210 -31.70 19.67 -60.16
C GLU A 210 -31.93 18.15 -60.23
N ALA A 211 -31.60 17.52 -61.36
CA ALA A 211 -31.64 16.07 -61.52
C ALA A 211 -30.70 15.37 -60.53
N LEU A 212 -29.47 15.87 -60.35
CA LEU A 212 -28.49 15.32 -59.41
C LEU A 212 -28.99 15.38 -57.97
N ARG A 213 -29.59 16.51 -57.54
CA ARG A 213 -30.18 16.62 -56.20
C ARG A 213 -31.31 15.62 -55.98
N THR A 214 -32.14 15.40 -57.00
CA THR A 214 -33.26 14.44 -56.95
C THR A 214 -32.74 12.99 -56.87
N CYS A 215 -31.60 12.70 -57.49
CA CYS A 215 -30.94 11.40 -57.43
C CYS A 215 -30.10 11.16 -56.16
N GLY A 216 -30.12 12.07 -55.18
CA GLY A 216 -29.38 11.89 -53.92
C GLY A 216 -27.88 12.22 -54.00
N PHE A 217 -27.47 13.04 -54.97
CA PHE A 217 -26.08 13.46 -55.13
C PHE A 217 -25.62 14.36 -53.97
N SER A 218 -24.51 13.99 -53.34
CA SER A 218 -23.88 14.75 -52.27
C SER A 218 -22.53 15.31 -52.71
N ARG A 219 -22.23 16.57 -52.34
CA ARG A 219 -20.93 17.19 -52.65
C ARG A 219 -19.90 16.80 -51.58
N PRO A 220 -18.60 16.71 -51.92
CA PRO A 220 -17.56 16.40 -50.94
C PRO A 220 -17.59 17.40 -49.77
N ALA A 221 -17.46 16.90 -48.54
CA ALA A 221 -17.59 17.72 -47.33
C ALA A 221 -16.52 18.83 -47.23
N SER A 222 -15.34 18.64 -47.83
CA SER A 222 -14.28 19.65 -47.88
C SER A 222 -13.57 19.64 -49.24
N PRO A 223 -14.05 20.41 -50.23
CA PRO A 223 -13.45 20.43 -51.55
C PRO A 223 -12.11 21.17 -51.51
N ALA A 224 -11.02 20.44 -51.75
CA ALA A 224 -9.66 20.98 -51.84
C ALA A 224 -9.45 21.77 -53.14
N LYS A 225 -8.55 22.76 -53.08
CA LYS A 225 -8.17 23.57 -54.26
C LYS A 225 -7.18 22.82 -55.15
N GLU A 226 -6.24 22.08 -54.55
CA GLU A 226 -5.30 21.21 -55.26
C GLU A 226 -6.00 19.97 -55.84
N SER A 227 -5.31 19.23 -56.71
CA SER A 227 -5.77 17.89 -57.09
C SER A 227 -5.71 16.94 -55.88
N PRO A 228 -6.55 15.90 -55.81
CA PRO A 228 -6.48 14.91 -54.74
C PRO A 228 -5.09 14.28 -54.54
N ALA A 229 -4.37 13.99 -55.63
CA ALA A 229 -3.00 13.47 -55.55
C ALA A 229 -2.01 14.49 -54.96
N GLU A 230 -2.08 15.76 -55.34
CA GLU A 230 -1.26 16.84 -54.76
C GLU A 230 -1.61 17.07 -53.29
N ARG A 231 -2.90 17.06 -52.95
CA ARG A 231 -3.38 17.22 -51.57
C ARG A 231 -2.93 16.06 -50.69
N GLN A 232 -2.96 14.83 -51.19
CA GLN A 232 -2.47 13.65 -50.49
C GLN A 232 -0.98 13.80 -50.17
N LYS A 233 -0.18 14.26 -51.14
CA LYS A 233 1.24 14.53 -50.94
C LYS A 233 1.48 15.58 -49.85
N LEU A 234 0.76 16.72 -49.90
CA LEU A 234 0.87 17.77 -48.87
C LEU A 234 0.51 17.27 -47.47
N LEU A 235 -0.56 16.47 -47.35
CA LEU A 235 -0.97 15.88 -46.08
C LEU A 235 0.06 14.87 -45.55
N ASN A 236 0.63 14.04 -46.42
CA ASN A 236 1.70 13.11 -46.07
C ASN A 236 2.98 13.85 -45.66
N ASP A 237 3.37 14.90 -46.38
CA ASP A 237 4.53 15.74 -46.04
C ASP A 237 4.34 16.42 -44.67
N ALA A 238 3.12 16.91 -44.39
CA ALA A 238 2.78 17.48 -43.08
C ALA A 238 2.79 16.43 -41.96
N ALA A 239 2.28 15.22 -42.22
CA ALA A 239 2.32 14.12 -41.26
C ALA A 239 3.77 13.67 -40.98
N ALA A 240 4.61 13.60 -42.02
CA ALA A 240 6.03 13.30 -41.87
C ALA A 240 6.79 14.38 -41.08
N ALA A 241 6.47 15.67 -41.29
CA ALA A 241 7.03 16.77 -40.52
C ALA A 241 6.62 16.70 -39.03
N ALA A 242 5.35 16.40 -38.75
CA ALA A 242 4.85 16.21 -37.38
C ALA A 242 5.50 14.99 -36.70
N GLN A 243 5.70 13.89 -37.43
CA GLN A 243 6.41 12.72 -36.92
C GLN A 243 7.88 13.02 -36.62
N SER A 244 8.56 13.75 -37.51
CA SER A 244 9.94 14.21 -37.29
C SER A 244 10.05 15.09 -36.04
N ALA A 245 9.08 15.98 -35.80
CA ALA A 245 9.03 16.79 -34.58
C ALA A 245 8.86 15.94 -33.30
N ILE A 246 8.06 14.86 -33.37
CA ILE A 246 7.94 13.89 -32.27
C ILE A 246 9.28 13.21 -32.01
N ASP A 247 9.95 12.73 -33.06
CA ASP A 247 11.22 12.00 -32.92
C ASP A 247 12.33 12.91 -32.34
N VAL A 248 12.38 14.18 -32.75
CA VAL A 248 13.30 15.19 -32.18
C VAL A 248 13.00 15.44 -30.70
N ALA A 249 11.72 15.64 -30.35
CA ALA A 249 11.33 15.84 -28.96
C ALA A 249 11.63 14.62 -28.09
N GLN A 250 11.42 13.40 -28.60
CA GLN A 250 11.76 12.16 -27.91
C GLN A 250 13.26 12.03 -27.67
N LYS A 251 14.09 12.29 -28.68
CA LYS A 251 15.55 12.29 -28.53
C LYS A 251 16.04 13.32 -27.51
N GLU A 252 15.41 14.49 -27.46
CA GLU A 252 15.73 15.50 -26.43
C GLU A 252 15.36 15.03 -25.02
N ILE A 253 14.21 14.37 -24.86
CA ILE A 253 13.80 13.75 -23.58
C ILE A 253 14.80 12.67 -23.15
N GLU A 254 15.21 11.79 -24.07
CA GLU A 254 16.23 10.76 -23.81
C GLU A 254 17.58 11.37 -23.40
N GLY A 255 18.00 12.47 -24.05
CA GLY A 255 19.21 13.20 -23.69
C GLY A 255 19.17 13.82 -22.28
N LEU A 256 17.97 14.11 -21.77
CA LEU A 256 17.75 14.63 -20.41
C LEU A 256 17.58 13.53 -19.35
N ALA A 257 17.58 12.24 -19.72
CA ALA A 257 17.39 11.13 -18.79
C ALA A 257 18.44 11.08 -17.67
N GLY A 258 19.67 11.56 -17.94
CA GLY A 258 20.73 11.67 -16.93
C GLY A 258 20.41 12.59 -15.75
N LYS A 259 19.49 13.54 -15.91
CA LYS A 259 19.05 14.48 -14.86
C LYS A 259 17.95 13.93 -13.95
N ARG A 260 17.56 12.66 -14.11
CA ARG A 260 16.51 12.02 -13.28
C ARG A 260 16.83 12.10 -11.78
N GLY A 261 18.10 11.93 -11.40
CA GLY A 261 18.54 12.10 -10.01
C GLY A 261 18.29 13.51 -9.48
N ASP A 262 18.62 14.52 -10.27
CA ASP A 262 18.42 15.93 -9.89
C ASP A 262 16.92 16.26 -9.77
N LEU A 263 16.08 15.72 -10.65
CA LEU A 263 14.62 15.88 -10.59
C LEU A 263 14.03 15.21 -9.34
N ARG A 264 14.49 13.99 -9.01
CA ARG A 264 14.12 13.31 -7.75
C ARG A 264 14.52 14.16 -6.54
N PHE A 265 15.71 14.74 -6.55
CA PHE A 265 16.18 15.63 -5.48
C PHE A 265 15.35 16.92 -5.40
N LEU A 266 15.03 17.52 -6.55
CA LEU A 266 14.21 18.73 -6.62
C LEU A 266 12.83 18.50 -6.01
N THR A 267 12.17 17.37 -6.31
CA THR A 267 10.87 17.02 -5.72
C THR A 267 10.94 16.98 -4.19
N ASP A 268 11.93 16.27 -3.65
CA ASP A 268 12.14 16.16 -2.20
C ASP A 268 12.48 17.53 -1.58
N TYR A 269 13.36 18.29 -2.22
CA TYR A 269 13.77 19.62 -1.79
C TYR A 269 12.61 20.62 -1.72
N LEU A 270 11.77 20.65 -2.75
CA LEU A 270 10.59 21.53 -2.80
C LEU A 270 9.54 21.10 -1.77
N ARG A 271 9.36 19.79 -1.55
CA ARG A 271 8.45 19.26 -0.52
C ARG A 271 8.88 19.67 0.89
N LEU A 272 10.17 19.52 1.22
CA LEU A 272 10.72 20.00 2.50
C LEU A 272 10.52 21.50 2.69
N ARG A 273 10.69 22.29 1.62
CA ARG A 273 10.40 23.73 1.66
C ARG A 273 8.91 24.02 1.85
N ALA A 274 8.02 23.29 1.19
CA ALA A 274 6.57 23.45 1.36
C ALA A 274 6.14 23.20 2.82
N GLU A 275 6.61 22.10 3.43
CA GLU A 275 6.37 21.75 4.83
C GLU A 275 6.91 22.82 5.79
N LYS A 276 8.11 23.33 5.54
CA LYS A 276 8.68 24.43 6.32
C LYS A 276 7.79 25.69 6.26
N TYR A 277 7.27 26.03 5.08
CA TYR A 277 6.37 27.17 4.92
C TYR A 277 5.00 26.94 5.54
N GLU A 278 4.51 25.70 5.54
CA GLU A 278 3.31 25.33 6.28
C GLU A 278 3.48 25.55 7.78
N VAL A 279 4.57 25.08 8.38
CA VAL A 279 4.87 25.33 9.79
C VAL A 279 4.98 26.83 10.06
N ILE A 280 5.69 27.59 9.20
CA ILE A 280 5.82 29.05 9.35
C ILE A 280 4.45 29.74 9.40
N GLY A 281 3.48 29.28 8.61
CA GLY A 281 2.11 29.81 8.64
C GLY A 281 1.34 29.50 9.93
N ARG A 282 1.74 28.46 10.67
CA ARG A 282 1.12 28.08 11.95
C ARG A 282 1.77 28.76 13.16
N LEU A 283 3.04 29.15 13.06
CA LEU A 283 3.79 29.79 14.15
C LEU A 283 3.20 31.15 14.56
N ALA A 284 3.16 31.41 15.87
CA ALA A 284 2.86 32.71 16.43
C ALA A 284 4.08 33.64 16.32
N GLN A 285 3.92 34.83 15.73
CA GLN A 285 5.04 35.72 15.45
C GLN A 285 4.74 37.17 15.83
N SER A 286 5.71 37.82 16.45
CA SER A 286 5.72 39.26 16.66
C SER A 286 6.49 39.97 15.53
N LYS A 287 6.71 41.29 15.68
CA LYS A 287 7.55 42.06 14.75
C LYS A 287 9.01 41.55 14.69
N ARG A 288 9.55 41.01 15.79
CA ARG A 288 10.98 40.64 15.90
C ARG A 288 11.25 39.22 16.39
N THR A 289 10.28 38.55 16.99
CA THR A 289 10.42 37.21 17.58
C THR A 289 9.36 36.25 17.06
N PHE A 290 9.61 34.96 17.15
CA PHE A 290 8.61 33.91 16.94
C PHE A 290 8.60 32.95 18.12
N LEU A 291 7.44 32.34 18.35
CA LEU A 291 7.23 31.33 19.37
C LEU A 291 6.83 30.00 18.73
N LEU A 292 7.42 28.91 19.20
CA LEU A 292 7.15 27.54 18.78
C LEU A 292 6.97 26.69 20.04
N SER A 293 5.88 25.91 20.12
CA SER A 293 5.66 24.91 21.17
C SER A 293 5.53 23.55 20.52
N GLY A 294 5.92 22.51 21.25
CA GLY A 294 5.90 21.15 20.74
C GLY A 294 6.25 20.11 21.79
N TYR A 295 6.41 18.88 21.34
CA TYR A 295 6.83 17.76 22.17
C TYR A 295 8.15 17.16 21.67
N VAL A 296 9.00 16.75 22.60
CA VAL A 296 10.29 16.09 22.34
C VAL A 296 10.48 14.95 23.32
N THR A 297 11.22 13.90 22.94
CA THR A 297 11.58 12.83 23.86
C THR A 297 12.57 13.34 24.92
N ALA A 298 12.38 12.99 26.19
CA ALA A 298 13.20 13.48 27.31
C ALA A 298 14.71 13.21 27.12
N GLY A 299 15.06 12.07 26.50
CA GLY A 299 16.45 11.72 26.19
C GLY A 299 17.12 12.59 25.14
N ARG A 300 16.35 13.29 24.30
CA ARG A 300 16.86 14.17 23.23
C ARG A 300 16.65 15.66 23.53
N ALA A 301 15.82 16.00 24.50
CA ALA A 301 15.44 17.36 24.84
C ALA A 301 16.64 18.26 25.16
N ALA A 302 17.54 17.81 26.05
CA ALA A 302 18.74 18.57 26.45
C ALA A 302 19.72 18.80 25.29
N ALA A 303 19.83 17.83 24.36
CA ALA A 303 20.68 17.97 23.18
C ALA A 303 20.14 19.03 22.22
N VAL A 304 18.82 19.07 22.02
CA VAL A 304 18.16 20.08 21.18
C VAL A 304 18.29 21.48 21.80
N GLU A 305 18.09 21.60 23.11
CA GLU A 305 18.27 22.86 23.83
C GLU A 305 19.68 23.43 23.67
N SER A 306 20.71 22.59 23.91
CA SER A 306 22.11 22.98 23.77
C SER A 306 22.49 23.37 22.34
N GLU A 307 21.98 22.64 21.33
CA GLU A 307 22.24 22.94 19.92
C GLU A 307 21.60 24.28 19.49
N LEU A 308 20.36 24.54 19.93
CA LEU A 308 19.66 25.76 19.56
C LEU A 308 20.23 27.01 20.24
N THR A 309 20.51 26.93 21.54
CA THR A 309 21.07 28.04 22.33
C THR A 309 22.52 28.34 21.96
N GLY A 310 23.29 27.33 21.52
CA GLY A 310 24.67 27.52 21.07
C GLY A 310 24.80 28.13 19.67
N LYS A 311 23.85 27.88 18.77
CA LYS A 311 23.90 28.35 17.37
C LYS A 311 23.10 29.63 17.13
N PHE A 312 22.05 29.88 17.90
CA PHE A 312 21.09 30.96 17.65
C PHE A 312 20.78 31.74 18.92
N ASP A 313 20.35 32.99 18.75
CA ASP A 313 19.78 33.81 19.83
C ASP A 313 18.37 33.30 20.18
N ALA A 314 18.30 32.18 20.90
CA ALA A 314 17.07 31.47 21.24
C ALA A 314 16.98 31.17 22.75
N ALA A 315 15.80 31.34 23.32
CA ALA A 315 15.45 30.85 24.65
C ALA A 315 14.59 29.59 24.51
N VAL A 316 15.05 28.49 25.11
CA VAL A 316 14.35 27.19 25.11
C VAL A 316 13.92 26.88 26.54
N ARG A 317 12.68 26.42 26.70
CA ARG A 317 12.13 25.98 27.98
C ARG A 317 11.57 24.57 27.84
N LEU A 318 11.99 23.69 28.75
CA LEU A 318 11.55 22.30 28.82
C LEU A 318 10.65 22.12 30.04
N GLU A 319 9.46 21.54 29.84
CA GLU A 319 8.47 21.31 30.89
C GLU A 319 7.96 19.88 30.86
N THR A 320 7.59 19.34 32.03
CA THR A 320 6.85 18.08 32.09
C THR A 320 5.38 18.37 31.75
N PRO A 321 4.80 17.67 30.75
CA PRO A 321 3.40 17.86 30.36
C PRO A 321 2.42 17.67 31.53
N GLY A 322 1.37 18.48 31.56
CA GLY A 322 0.30 18.39 32.57
C GLY A 322 -0.47 17.06 32.54
N PRO A 323 -1.28 16.73 33.57
CA PRO A 323 -2.07 15.49 33.64
C PRO A 323 -3.15 15.39 32.55
N ASP A 324 -3.68 16.52 32.07
CA ASP A 324 -4.77 16.59 31.08
C ASP A 324 -4.28 16.87 29.65
N GLU A 325 -2.96 17.02 29.44
CA GLU A 325 -2.40 17.23 28.11
C GLU A 325 -2.36 15.92 27.30
N ASP A 326 -2.76 16.00 26.02
CA ASP A 326 -2.64 14.90 25.04
C ASP A 326 -1.19 14.77 24.53
N VAL A 327 -0.42 13.94 25.23
CA VAL A 327 1.00 13.73 25.00
C VAL A 327 1.22 12.63 23.95
N PRO A 328 2.03 12.89 22.91
CA PRO A 328 2.33 11.87 21.91
C PRO A 328 3.18 10.73 22.47
N VAL A 329 3.09 9.55 21.84
CA VAL A 329 3.74 8.33 22.31
C VAL A 329 4.83 7.87 21.34
N VAL A 330 6.00 7.55 21.87
CA VAL A 330 7.12 6.91 21.15
C VAL A 330 7.50 5.63 21.86
N LEU A 331 7.57 4.53 21.10
CA LEU A 331 8.02 3.23 21.58
C LEU A 331 9.52 3.05 21.29
N LYS A 332 10.23 2.46 22.26
CA LYS A 332 11.60 2.00 22.11
C LYS A 332 11.72 0.61 22.71
N ASN A 333 11.54 -0.41 21.87
CA ASN A 333 11.73 -1.80 22.26
C ASN A 333 13.11 -2.35 21.88
N ASN A 334 13.44 -3.52 22.44
CA ASN A 334 14.66 -4.26 22.10
C ASN A 334 14.57 -4.83 20.68
N SER A 335 15.70 -5.18 20.06
CA SER A 335 15.76 -5.70 18.68
C SER A 335 14.92 -6.96 18.41
N PHE A 336 14.54 -7.69 19.46
CA PHE A 336 13.64 -8.85 19.38
C PHE A 336 12.17 -8.46 19.28
N SER A 337 11.77 -7.36 19.92
CA SER A 337 10.36 -6.92 20.00
C SER A 337 10.06 -5.73 19.09
N GLU A 338 11.08 -4.94 18.73
CA GLU A 338 11.01 -3.87 17.72
C GLU A 338 10.32 -4.31 16.41
N PRO A 339 10.55 -5.51 15.85
CA PRO A 339 9.93 -5.92 14.59
C PRO A 339 8.40 -6.03 14.65
N VAL A 340 7.82 -6.25 15.83
CA VAL A 340 6.37 -6.39 16.01
C VAL A 340 5.70 -5.10 16.49
N GLU A 341 6.45 -4.01 16.72
CA GLU A 341 5.87 -2.69 17.05
C GLU A 341 4.86 -2.24 16.00
N THR A 342 5.16 -2.44 14.72
CA THR A 342 4.25 -2.09 13.62
C THR A 342 2.91 -2.83 13.70
N VAL A 343 2.89 -4.04 14.27
CA VAL A 343 1.64 -4.79 14.51
C VAL A 343 0.83 -4.10 15.63
N VAL A 344 1.48 -3.65 16.71
CA VAL A 344 0.82 -2.91 17.80
C VAL A 344 0.31 -1.55 17.30
N GLU A 345 1.14 -0.80 16.59
CA GLU A 345 0.80 0.49 15.97
C GLU A 345 -0.41 0.38 15.05
N SER A 346 -0.58 -0.75 14.34
CA SER A 346 -1.73 -0.96 13.46
C SER A 346 -3.07 -1.20 14.18
N TYR A 347 -3.01 -1.54 15.48
CA TYR A 347 -4.20 -1.63 16.33
C TYR A 347 -4.46 -0.29 17.01
N SER A 348 -3.55 0.12 17.90
CA SER A 348 -3.54 1.43 18.56
C SER A 348 -2.28 1.54 19.42
N LEU A 349 -1.78 2.76 19.64
CA LEU A 349 -0.66 2.99 20.56
C LEU A 349 -1.12 3.02 22.03
N PRO A 350 -0.21 2.71 22.99
CA PRO A 350 -0.58 2.65 24.39
C PRO A 350 -1.08 3.99 24.90
N GLY A 351 -2.16 3.97 25.67
CA GLY A 351 -2.66 5.13 26.38
C GLY A 351 -1.71 5.61 27.48
N ARG A 352 -2.02 6.76 28.07
CA ARG A 352 -1.21 7.36 29.14
C ARG A 352 -1.23 6.46 30.38
N GLY A 353 -0.06 5.96 30.78
CA GLY A 353 0.08 5.10 31.97
C GLY A 353 -0.01 3.61 31.68
N GLU A 354 -0.52 3.24 30.51
CA GLU A 354 -0.58 1.85 30.05
C GLU A 354 0.83 1.26 29.84
N ILE A 355 0.91 -0.05 29.93
CA ILE A 355 2.14 -0.79 29.65
C ILE A 355 2.15 -1.19 28.18
N ASP A 356 3.28 -0.96 27.53
CA ASP A 356 3.52 -1.43 26.17
C ASP A 356 3.42 -2.98 26.10
N PRO A 357 2.45 -3.53 25.34
CA PRO A 357 2.29 -4.97 25.19
C PRO A 357 3.36 -5.61 24.30
N THR A 358 4.11 -4.82 23.52
CA THR A 358 4.96 -5.28 22.41
C THR A 358 5.92 -6.39 22.81
N THR A 359 6.58 -6.28 23.98
CA THR A 359 7.55 -7.29 24.42
C THR A 359 6.89 -8.65 24.68
N ILE A 360 5.80 -8.67 25.45
CA ILE A 360 5.10 -9.92 25.79
C ILE A 360 4.41 -10.48 24.54
N MET A 361 3.79 -9.59 23.75
CA MET A 361 3.18 -9.93 22.47
C MET A 361 4.19 -10.59 21.55
N SER A 362 5.42 -10.07 21.41
CA SER A 362 6.43 -10.61 20.50
C SER A 362 6.72 -12.10 20.75
N PHE A 363 6.79 -12.51 22.02
CA PHE A 363 7.01 -13.90 22.40
C PHE A 363 5.87 -14.81 21.94
N PHE A 364 4.63 -14.46 22.28
CA PHE A 364 3.46 -15.25 21.87
C PHE A 364 3.22 -15.18 20.36
N TYR A 365 3.47 -14.04 19.73
CA TYR A 365 3.32 -13.84 18.29
C TYR A 365 4.14 -14.84 17.50
N TYR A 366 5.44 -14.94 17.79
CA TYR A 366 6.33 -15.86 17.08
C TYR A 366 5.95 -17.32 17.31
N ILE A 367 5.52 -17.68 18.52
CA ILE A 367 5.07 -19.05 18.84
C ILE A 367 3.78 -19.39 18.09
N LEU A 368 2.76 -18.55 18.18
CA LEU A 368 1.46 -18.76 17.54
C LEU A 368 1.61 -18.83 16.01
N PHE A 369 2.37 -17.91 15.43
CA PHE A 369 2.65 -17.92 13.99
C PHE A 369 3.38 -19.21 13.58
N GLY A 370 4.41 -19.60 14.34
CA GLY A 370 5.20 -20.80 14.07
C GLY A 370 4.35 -22.07 14.06
N MET A 371 3.41 -22.19 15.00
CA MET A 371 2.47 -23.31 15.07
C MET A 371 1.40 -23.31 13.98
N MET A 372 0.98 -22.15 13.47
CA MET A 372 0.00 -22.08 12.37
C MET A 372 0.59 -22.55 11.04
N LEU A 373 1.86 -22.24 10.77
CA LEU A 373 2.54 -22.63 9.54
C LEU A 373 3.18 -24.03 9.66
N SER A 374 3.72 -24.37 10.83
CA SER A 374 4.12 -25.74 11.24
C SER A 374 4.93 -26.59 10.24
N ASP A 375 5.67 -25.99 9.31
CA ASP A 375 6.46 -26.67 8.28
C ASP A 375 7.91 -26.16 8.22
N ALA A 376 8.86 -27.05 8.43
CA ALA A 376 10.28 -26.69 8.53
C ALA A 376 10.86 -26.21 7.21
N GLY A 377 10.37 -26.73 6.08
CA GLY A 377 10.77 -26.30 4.74
C GLY A 377 10.33 -24.87 4.46
N TYR A 378 9.08 -24.55 4.78
CA TYR A 378 8.56 -23.18 4.62
C TYR A 378 9.24 -22.19 5.56
N GLY A 379 9.46 -22.59 6.81
CA GLY A 379 10.23 -21.79 7.77
C GLY A 379 11.64 -21.50 7.28
N LEU A 380 12.32 -22.49 6.68
CA LEU A 380 13.67 -22.33 6.13
C LEU A 380 13.70 -21.39 4.94
N VAL A 381 12.78 -21.54 3.97
CA VAL A 381 12.66 -20.64 2.82
C VAL A 381 12.43 -19.19 3.28
N MET A 382 11.55 -19.00 4.27
CA MET A 382 11.27 -17.67 4.81
C MET A 382 12.47 -17.08 5.58
N ALA A 383 13.12 -17.86 6.45
CA ALA A 383 14.27 -17.39 7.22
C ALA A 383 15.47 -17.07 6.31
N ILE A 384 15.77 -17.91 5.32
CA ILE A 384 16.84 -17.65 4.34
C ILE A 384 16.47 -16.46 3.46
N GLY A 385 15.25 -16.42 2.92
CA GLY A 385 14.79 -15.32 2.06
C GLY A 385 14.89 -13.96 2.76
N CYS A 386 14.38 -13.87 3.99
CA CYS A 386 14.48 -12.66 4.80
C CYS A 386 15.93 -12.35 5.18
N GLY A 387 16.74 -13.36 5.53
CA GLY A 387 18.16 -13.21 5.85
C GLY A 387 18.99 -12.67 4.70
N VAL A 388 18.79 -13.18 3.48
CA VAL A 388 19.46 -12.72 2.25
C VAL A 388 19.05 -11.29 1.94
N VAL A 389 17.77 -10.95 2.07
CA VAL A 389 17.29 -9.58 1.85
C VAL A 389 17.92 -8.61 2.85
N MET A 390 17.97 -8.96 4.14
CA MET A 390 18.61 -8.13 5.16
C MET A 390 20.13 -7.98 4.94
N ALA A 391 20.81 -9.03 4.47
CA ALA A 391 22.24 -8.99 4.19
C ALA A 391 22.58 -8.14 2.96
N LYS A 392 21.76 -8.23 1.90
CA LYS A 392 21.94 -7.52 0.64
C LYS A 392 21.51 -6.05 0.73
N TYR A 393 20.39 -5.76 1.38
CA TYR A 393 19.79 -4.42 1.46
C TYR A 393 19.90 -3.84 2.87
N LYS A 394 21.09 -3.38 3.24
CA LYS A 394 21.35 -2.82 4.58
C LYS A 394 20.69 -1.46 4.84
N ASN A 395 20.26 -0.78 3.78
CA ASN A 395 19.77 0.61 3.82
C ASN A 395 18.25 0.74 3.72
N MET A 396 17.51 -0.37 3.85
CA MET A 396 16.05 -0.43 3.78
C MET A 396 15.35 0.61 4.67
N GLU A 397 14.13 0.98 4.28
CA GLU A 397 13.28 1.81 5.12
C GLU A 397 12.92 1.11 6.44
N PRO A 398 12.81 1.84 7.57
CA PRO A 398 12.61 1.26 8.89
C PRO A 398 11.39 0.31 8.96
N GLY A 399 10.25 0.69 8.38
CA GLY A 399 9.03 -0.13 8.41
C GLY A 399 9.20 -1.46 7.67
N ILE A 400 9.78 -1.43 6.46
CA ILE A 400 10.05 -2.65 5.69
C ILE A 400 11.10 -3.51 6.40
N ALA A 401 12.15 -2.89 6.95
CA ALA A 401 13.18 -3.60 7.70
C ALA A 401 12.61 -4.30 8.95
N LYS A 402 11.71 -3.64 9.70
CA LYS A 402 10.99 -4.25 10.84
C LYS A 402 10.14 -5.43 10.36
N MET A 403 9.37 -5.27 9.28
CA MET A 403 8.55 -6.35 8.72
C MET A 403 9.37 -7.57 8.30
N ILE A 404 10.50 -7.37 7.60
CA ILE A 404 11.37 -8.48 7.18
C ILE A 404 12.04 -9.16 8.38
N LYS A 405 12.48 -8.40 9.39
CA LYS A 405 12.97 -8.96 10.66
C LYS A 405 11.89 -9.78 11.38
N MET A 406 10.64 -9.32 11.36
CA MET A 406 9.52 -10.04 11.97
C MET A 406 9.32 -11.38 11.27
N PHE A 407 9.24 -11.41 9.93
CA PHE A 407 9.11 -12.66 9.18
C PHE A 407 10.33 -13.58 9.35
N PHE A 408 11.52 -13.02 9.54
CA PHE A 408 12.72 -13.81 9.88
C PHE A 408 12.56 -14.56 11.21
N PHE A 409 12.12 -13.89 12.28
CA PHE A 409 11.88 -14.53 13.58
C PHE A 409 10.70 -15.50 13.54
N CYS A 410 9.62 -15.15 12.83
CA CYS A 410 8.54 -16.08 12.53
C CYS A 410 9.05 -17.34 11.83
N GLY A 411 9.99 -17.19 10.88
CA GLY A 411 10.54 -18.30 10.10
C GLY A 411 11.37 -19.23 10.96
N LEU A 412 12.18 -18.67 11.86
CA LEU A 412 12.92 -19.45 12.86
C LEU A 412 11.98 -20.25 13.77
N SER A 413 10.87 -19.64 14.21
CA SER A 413 9.84 -20.34 15.00
C SER A 413 9.15 -21.44 14.20
N THR A 414 8.81 -21.19 12.92
CA THR A 414 8.22 -22.23 12.05
C THR A 414 9.20 -23.39 11.81
N ILE A 415 10.50 -23.13 11.67
CA ILE A 415 11.51 -24.21 11.60
C ILE A 415 11.46 -25.06 12.86
N PHE A 416 11.47 -24.43 14.04
CA PHE A 416 11.41 -25.14 15.31
C PHE A 416 10.17 -26.03 15.41
N TRP A 417 8.98 -25.49 15.13
CA TRP A 417 7.72 -26.25 15.18
C TRP A 417 7.62 -27.31 14.09
N GLY A 418 8.06 -27.02 12.87
CA GLY A 418 8.07 -27.97 11.76
C GLY A 418 8.98 -29.17 12.03
N VAL A 419 10.15 -28.95 12.66
CA VAL A 419 11.05 -30.03 13.08
C VAL A 419 10.44 -30.86 14.22
N LEU A 420 9.77 -30.21 15.18
CA LEU A 420 9.04 -30.94 16.25
C LEU A 420 7.92 -31.83 15.69
N PHE A 421 7.19 -31.33 14.70
CA PHE A 421 6.10 -32.04 14.04
C PHE A 421 6.54 -32.98 12.92
N GLY A 422 7.83 -32.97 12.56
CA GLY A 422 8.39 -33.81 11.49
C GLY A 422 7.96 -33.42 10.07
N SER A 423 7.48 -32.19 9.85
CA SER A 423 6.98 -31.73 8.55
C SER A 423 8.03 -30.92 7.78
N PHE A 424 8.38 -31.39 6.58
CA PHE A 424 9.31 -30.73 5.66
C PHE A 424 8.68 -30.68 4.27
N PHE A 425 8.18 -29.50 3.86
CA PHE A 425 7.35 -29.37 2.65
C PHE A 425 6.23 -30.43 2.66
N GLY A 426 5.52 -30.56 3.79
CA GLY A 426 4.60 -31.66 4.07
C GLY A 426 5.35 -32.98 4.31
N ASP A 427 5.07 -33.96 3.45
CA ASP A 427 5.68 -35.30 3.42
C ASP A 427 6.69 -35.49 2.28
N ALA A 428 7.21 -34.40 1.72
CA ALA A 428 8.02 -34.41 0.50
C ALA A 428 9.21 -35.38 0.58
N VAL A 429 9.89 -35.44 1.73
CA VAL A 429 11.02 -36.37 1.94
C VAL A 429 10.59 -37.83 1.80
N GLY A 430 9.41 -38.18 2.33
CA GLY A 430 8.84 -39.51 2.22
C GLY A 430 8.41 -39.85 0.80
N VAL A 431 7.73 -38.92 0.13
CA VAL A 431 7.27 -39.10 -1.26
C VAL A 431 8.45 -39.23 -2.22
N ILE A 432 9.48 -38.41 -2.07
CA ILE A 432 10.69 -38.48 -2.90
C ILE A 432 11.41 -39.82 -2.69
N ALA A 433 11.56 -40.25 -1.43
CA ALA A 433 12.20 -41.52 -1.09
C ALA A 433 11.42 -42.73 -1.66
N SER A 434 10.09 -42.74 -1.57
CA SER A 434 9.26 -43.81 -2.10
C SER A 434 9.22 -43.83 -3.64
N THR A 435 9.11 -42.66 -4.28
CA THR A 435 8.85 -42.55 -5.73
C THR A 435 10.12 -42.65 -6.56
N PHE A 436 11.25 -42.11 -6.07
CA PHE A 436 12.51 -42.09 -6.83
C PHE A 436 13.55 -43.09 -6.32
N PHE A 437 13.57 -43.36 -5.01
CA PHE A 437 14.59 -44.22 -4.38
C PHE A 437 14.05 -45.58 -3.91
N HIS A 438 12.76 -45.86 -4.10
CA HIS A 438 12.09 -47.11 -3.69
C HIS A 438 12.40 -47.51 -2.23
N SER A 439 12.59 -46.50 -1.37
CA SER A 439 13.00 -46.66 0.03
C SER A 439 11.96 -46.03 0.93
N ASP A 440 11.49 -46.76 1.95
CA ASP A 440 10.50 -46.26 2.93
C ASP A 440 11.15 -45.36 4.00
N PHE A 441 11.84 -44.31 3.57
CA PHE A 441 12.40 -43.33 4.48
C PHE A 441 11.35 -42.28 4.85
N LYS A 442 10.81 -42.37 6.07
CA LYS A 442 9.95 -41.34 6.66
C LYS A 442 10.72 -40.63 7.78
N LEU A 443 10.74 -39.31 7.76
CA LEU A 443 11.20 -38.51 8.90
C LEU A 443 10.25 -38.77 10.08
N SER A 444 10.74 -39.41 11.13
CA SER A 444 9.98 -39.56 12.36
C SER A 444 9.83 -38.20 13.04
N PRO A 445 8.61 -37.77 13.41
CA PRO A 445 8.43 -36.53 14.17
C PRO A 445 9.12 -36.66 15.53
N LEU A 446 9.76 -35.58 16.00
CA LEU A 446 10.39 -35.57 17.32
C LEU A 446 9.35 -35.57 18.44
N TRP A 447 8.16 -35.02 18.19
CA TRP A 447 7.08 -34.99 19.17
C TRP A 447 5.85 -35.79 18.72
N PHE A 448 5.12 -35.30 17.72
CA PHE A 448 3.99 -35.99 17.11
C PHE A 448 3.66 -35.38 15.75
N GLU A 449 2.98 -36.13 14.88
CA GLU A 449 2.53 -35.64 13.58
C GLU A 449 1.10 -35.05 13.71
N PRO A 450 0.91 -33.73 13.45
CA PRO A 450 -0.40 -33.09 13.59
C PRO A 450 -1.51 -33.73 12.78
N VAL A 451 -1.19 -34.21 11.57
CA VAL A 451 -2.15 -34.83 10.65
C VAL A 451 -2.67 -36.17 11.20
N SER A 452 -1.82 -36.95 11.88
CA SER A 452 -2.22 -38.23 12.49
C SER A 452 -2.87 -38.06 13.85
N GLU A 453 -2.49 -37.02 14.62
CA GLU A 453 -3.01 -36.76 15.96
C GLU A 453 -3.61 -35.35 16.13
N PRO A 454 -4.67 -34.96 15.37
CA PRO A 454 -5.28 -33.63 15.44
C PRO A 454 -5.74 -33.22 16.85
N MET A 455 -6.26 -34.17 17.63
CA MET A 455 -6.78 -33.90 18.96
C MET A 455 -5.69 -33.44 19.93
N ARG A 456 -4.47 -33.96 19.81
CA ARG A 456 -3.34 -33.52 20.64
C ARG A 456 -2.93 -32.09 20.31
N LEU A 457 -2.92 -31.72 19.03
CA LEU A 457 -2.66 -30.34 18.61
C LEU A 457 -3.78 -29.40 19.09
N LEU A 458 -5.05 -29.84 19.10
CA LEU A 458 -6.16 -29.05 19.63
C LEU A 458 -5.99 -28.75 21.14
N VAL A 459 -5.72 -29.78 21.94
CA VAL A 459 -5.49 -29.62 23.39
C VAL A 459 -4.32 -28.66 23.63
N PHE A 460 -3.23 -28.84 22.89
CA PHE A 460 -2.07 -27.97 23.02
C PHE A 460 -2.36 -26.51 22.61
N SER A 461 -3.16 -26.33 21.56
CA SER A 461 -3.62 -25.00 21.11
C SER A 461 -4.45 -24.31 22.19
N PHE A 462 -5.36 -25.03 22.85
CA PHE A 462 -6.12 -24.49 23.98
C PHE A 462 -5.23 -24.20 25.19
N LEU A 463 -4.26 -25.06 25.50
CA LEU A 463 -3.31 -24.80 26.59
C LEU A 463 -2.55 -23.49 26.36
N ILE A 464 -2.02 -23.28 25.15
CA ILE A 464 -1.33 -22.03 24.81
C ILE A 464 -2.29 -20.85 24.86
N GLY A 465 -3.51 -20.99 24.34
CA GLY A 465 -4.53 -19.94 24.40
C GLY A 465 -4.87 -19.55 25.83
N ILE A 466 -5.02 -20.52 26.72
CA ILE A 466 -5.26 -20.30 28.15
C ILE A 466 -4.09 -19.55 28.79
N ILE A 467 -2.84 -19.98 28.55
CA ILE A 467 -1.65 -19.29 29.06
C ILE A 467 -1.57 -17.86 28.52
N HIS A 468 -1.87 -17.66 27.23
CA HIS A 468 -1.84 -16.35 26.59
C HIS A 468 -2.88 -15.39 27.19
N LEU A 469 -4.14 -15.82 27.32
CA LEU A 469 -5.22 -15.04 27.93
C LEU A 469 -4.95 -14.71 29.41
N PHE A 470 -4.46 -15.70 30.16
CA PHE A 470 -4.09 -15.49 31.56
C PHE A 470 -2.88 -14.57 31.70
N THR A 471 -1.95 -14.56 30.76
CA THR A 471 -0.86 -13.58 30.77
C THR A 471 -1.41 -12.16 30.56
N GLY A 472 -2.38 -11.99 29.67
CA GLY A 472 -3.06 -10.69 29.47
C GLY A 472 -3.73 -10.17 30.74
N LEU A 473 -4.46 -11.04 31.45
CA LEU A 473 -5.02 -10.72 32.77
C LEU A 473 -3.95 -10.35 33.80
N GLY A 474 -2.80 -11.03 33.77
CA GLY A 474 -1.66 -10.72 34.64
C GLY A 474 -1.07 -9.33 34.37
N ILE A 475 -1.02 -8.91 33.10
CA ILE A 475 -0.61 -7.55 32.72
C ILE A 475 -1.59 -6.53 33.30
N LYS A 476 -2.91 -6.75 33.17
CA LYS A 476 -3.92 -5.87 33.76
C LYS A 476 -3.76 -5.73 35.26
N PHE A 477 -3.49 -6.84 35.96
CA PHE A 477 -3.23 -6.80 37.40
C PHE A 477 -2.03 -5.92 37.74
N TYR A 478 -0.94 -6.07 36.99
CA TYR A 478 0.27 -5.28 37.20
C TYR A 478 0.07 -3.79 36.88
N GLN A 479 -0.72 -3.44 35.85
CA GLN A 479 -1.08 -2.05 35.56
C GLN A 479 -1.87 -1.40 36.70
N LEU A 480 -2.96 -2.03 37.14
CA LEU A 480 -3.80 -1.52 38.23
C LEU A 480 -3.05 -1.44 39.57
N ALA A 481 -2.17 -2.41 39.84
CA ALA A 481 -1.32 -2.39 41.03
C ALA A 481 -0.33 -1.21 41.02
N ARG A 482 0.24 -0.90 39.85
CA ARG A 482 1.17 0.23 39.67
C ARG A 482 0.46 1.58 39.83
N GLU A 483 -0.80 1.67 39.45
CA GLU A 483 -1.65 2.86 39.65
C GLU A 483 -2.17 3.02 41.08
N GLY A 484 -1.86 2.06 41.98
CA GLY A 484 -2.30 2.07 43.37
C GLY A 484 -3.75 1.58 43.57
N GLN A 485 -4.41 1.10 42.52
CA GLN A 485 -5.80 0.64 42.52
C GLN A 485 -5.91 -0.87 42.82
N ILE A 486 -5.36 -1.30 43.97
CA ILE A 486 -5.25 -2.73 44.32
C ILE A 486 -6.63 -3.41 44.44
N LYS A 487 -7.65 -2.67 44.91
CA LYS A 487 -9.02 -3.19 45.02
C LYS A 487 -9.59 -3.55 43.64
N ASP A 488 -9.32 -2.73 42.64
CA ASP A 488 -9.79 -2.94 41.28
C ASP A 488 -9.05 -4.12 40.62
N ALA A 489 -7.76 -4.28 40.91
CA ALA A 489 -6.97 -5.44 40.48
C ALA A 489 -7.54 -6.78 41.03
N ILE A 490 -7.98 -6.81 42.29
CA ILE A 490 -8.59 -8.02 42.87
C ILE A 490 -9.92 -8.32 42.20
N TYR A 491 -10.77 -7.30 42.03
CA TYR A 491 -12.11 -7.48 41.50
C TYR A 491 -12.14 -7.83 40.01
N ASP A 492 -11.29 -7.19 39.22
CA ASP A 492 -11.31 -7.29 37.77
C ASP A 492 -10.35 -8.35 37.22
N VAL A 493 -9.48 -8.91 38.07
CA VAL A 493 -8.50 -9.93 37.64
C VAL A 493 -8.58 -11.20 38.48
N VAL A 494 -8.44 -11.12 39.81
CA VAL A 494 -8.36 -12.33 40.67
C VAL A 494 -9.65 -13.14 40.61
N PHE A 495 -10.83 -12.49 40.62
CA PHE A 495 -12.08 -13.21 40.45
C PHE A 495 -12.27 -13.85 39.08
N TRP A 496 -11.71 -13.25 38.01
CA TRP A 496 -11.70 -13.85 36.68
C TRP A 496 -10.76 -15.06 36.58
N TYR A 497 -9.58 -15.01 37.23
CA TYR A 497 -8.72 -16.19 37.38
C TYR A 497 -9.44 -17.34 38.08
N LEU A 498 -10.15 -17.04 39.17
CA LEU A 498 -10.88 -18.04 39.93
C LEU A 498 -12.08 -18.61 39.15
N LEU A 499 -12.84 -17.76 38.46
CA LEU A 499 -14.00 -18.16 37.66
C LEU A 499 -13.59 -19.00 36.44
N VAL A 500 -12.73 -18.46 35.58
CA VAL A 500 -12.35 -19.10 34.31
C VAL A 500 -11.38 -20.25 34.56
N GLY A 501 -10.38 -20.06 35.43
CA GLY A 501 -9.45 -21.12 35.79
C GLY A 501 -10.15 -22.27 36.50
N GLY A 502 -10.97 -21.96 37.52
CA GLY A 502 -11.79 -22.96 38.20
C GLY A 502 -12.75 -23.67 37.25
N GLY A 503 -13.37 -22.94 36.32
CA GLY A 503 -14.23 -23.51 35.28
C GLY A 503 -13.49 -24.49 34.36
N ILE A 504 -12.30 -24.11 33.87
CA ILE A 504 -11.47 -24.99 33.02
C ILE A 504 -11.04 -26.25 33.78
N PHE A 505 -10.53 -26.12 35.01
CA PHE A 505 -10.14 -27.29 35.80
C PHE A 505 -11.33 -28.20 36.11
N TYR A 506 -12.51 -27.62 36.37
CA TYR A 506 -13.74 -28.39 36.54
C TYR A 506 -14.12 -29.13 35.26
N LEU A 507 -14.06 -28.49 34.09
CA LEU A 507 -14.31 -29.14 32.78
C LEU A 507 -13.35 -30.31 32.54
N LEU A 508 -12.08 -30.17 32.91
CA LEU A 508 -11.07 -31.24 32.80
C LEU A 508 -11.30 -32.41 33.78
N THR A 509 -12.21 -32.28 34.75
CA THR A 509 -12.62 -33.41 35.62
C THR A 509 -13.80 -34.20 35.06
N MET A 510 -14.51 -33.68 34.04
CA MET A 510 -15.64 -34.36 33.44
C MET A 510 -15.16 -35.42 32.45
N SER A 511 -15.54 -36.68 32.68
CA SER A 511 -15.12 -37.83 31.86
C SER A 511 -15.43 -37.65 30.36
N MET A 512 -16.59 -37.06 30.04
CA MET A 512 -16.98 -36.75 28.66
C MET A 512 -15.96 -35.84 27.95
N ILE A 513 -15.43 -34.82 28.64
CA ILE A 513 -14.50 -33.85 28.04
C ILE A 513 -13.10 -34.46 27.92
N THR A 514 -12.64 -35.19 28.91
CA THR A 514 -11.33 -35.87 28.87
C THR A 514 -11.29 -36.94 27.78
N GLU A 515 -12.39 -37.69 27.60
CA GLU A 515 -12.53 -38.67 26.52
C GLU A 515 -12.58 -37.99 25.14
N MET A 516 -13.39 -36.93 25.00
CA MET A 516 -13.48 -36.16 23.76
C MET A 516 -12.13 -35.56 23.35
N LEU A 517 -11.32 -35.11 24.32
CA LEU A 517 -10.00 -34.51 24.09
C LEU A 517 -8.86 -35.55 24.03
N GLY A 518 -9.14 -36.83 24.26
CA GLY A 518 -8.14 -37.91 24.20
C GLY A 518 -7.09 -37.87 25.31
N LEU A 519 -7.45 -37.35 26.49
CA LEU A 519 -6.56 -37.24 27.65
C LEU A 519 -6.64 -38.49 28.53
N SER A 520 -5.49 -39.09 28.84
CA SER A 520 -5.38 -40.33 29.63
C SER A 520 -5.31 -40.10 31.15
N PHE A 521 -5.31 -38.84 31.61
CA PHE A 521 -5.29 -38.52 33.03
C PHE A 521 -6.71 -38.28 33.56
N THR A 522 -7.06 -38.92 34.66
CA THR A 522 -8.28 -38.64 35.42
C THR A 522 -7.90 -37.84 36.67
N LEU A 523 -8.43 -36.62 36.79
CA LEU A 523 -8.16 -35.78 37.96
C LEU A 523 -8.95 -36.30 39.18
N PRO A 524 -8.38 -36.28 40.40
CA PRO A 524 -9.08 -36.72 41.60
C PRO A 524 -10.37 -35.91 41.86
N PRO A 525 -11.44 -36.51 42.42
CA PRO A 525 -12.69 -35.80 42.74
C PRO A 525 -12.51 -34.58 43.64
N ILE A 526 -11.48 -34.59 44.49
CA ILE A 526 -11.10 -33.46 45.35
C ILE A 526 -10.79 -32.21 44.51
N VAL A 527 -10.11 -32.38 43.37
CA VAL A 527 -9.77 -31.28 42.45
C VAL A 527 -11.04 -30.70 41.83
N ALA A 528 -12.03 -31.53 41.50
CA ALA A 528 -13.31 -31.07 40.97
C ALA A 528 -14.06 -30.21 41.98
N THR A 529 -14.12 -30.63 43.26
CA THR A 529 -14.78 -29.87 44.31
C THR A 529 -14.06 -28.55 44.58
N VAL A 530 -12.72 -28.54 44.66
CA VAL A 530 -11.93 -27.32 44.84
C VAL A 530 -12.14 -26.36 43.66
N ALA A 531 -12.08 -26.87 42.42
CA ALA A 531 -12.27 -26.07 41.21
C ALA A 531 -13.67 -25.45 41.13
N ALA A 532 -14.71 -26.22 41.48
CA ALA A 532 -16.09 -25.74 41.53
C ALA A 532 -16.28 -24.66 42.62
N VAL A 533 -15.69 -24.85 43.80
CA VAL A 533 -15.73 -23.84 44.88
C VAL A 533 -15.00 -22.57 44.47
N CYS A 534 -13.81 -22.67 43.87
CA CYS A 534 -13.07 -21.52 43.34
C CYS A 534 -13.87 -20.78 42.27
N ALA A 535 -14.49 -21.51 41.32
CA ALA A 535 -15.32 -20.90 40.29
C ALA A 535 -16.55 -20.21 40.88
N GLY A 536 -17.19 -20.83 41.89
CA GLY A 536 -18.31 -20.25 42.63
C GLY A 536 -17.93 -18.96 43.36
N ILE A 537 -16.78 -18.94 44.03
CA ILE A 537 -16.24 -17.74 44.70
C ILE A 537 -15.95 -16.64 43.68
N GLY A 538 -15.34 -16.98 42.54
CA GLY A 538 -15.10 -16.04 41.44
C GLY A 538 -16.40 -15.44 40.89
N ALA A 539 -17.42 -16.28 40.65
CA ALA A 539 -18.73 -15.84 40.18
C ALA A 539 -19.41 -14.89 41.17
N VAL A 540 -19.46 -15.27 42.45
CA VAL A 540 -20.05 -14.43 43.50
C VAL A 540 -19.28 -13.12 43.65
N GLY A 541 -17.94 -13.17 43.58
CA GLY A 541 -17.07 -12.00 43.57
C GLY A 541 -17.46 -11.02 42.47
N ILE A 542 -17.51 -11.48 41.21
CA ILE A 542 -17.87 -10.67 40.03
C ILE A 542 -19.28 -10.09 40.14
N ILE A 543 -20.27 -10.87 40.60
CA ILE A 543 -21.65 -10.39 40.78
C ILE A 543 -21.72 -9.21 41.76
N LEU A 544 -20.92 -9.26 42.83
CA LEU A 544 -20.91 -8.23 43.86
C LEU A 544 -20.09 -6.99 43.45
N THR A 545 -19.07 -7.14 42.59
CA THR A 545 -18.09 -6.08 42.31
C THR A 545 -18.21 -5.44 40.93
N SER A 546 -18.62 -6.15 39.88
CA SER A 546 -18.63 -5.60 38.50
C SER A 546 -19.66 -4.48 38.27
N GLY A 547 -20.65 -4.31 39.15
CA GLY A 547 -21.61 -3.20 39.09
C GLY A 547 -21.25 -1.96 39.91
N ARG A 548 -20.00 -1.82 40.38
CA ARG A 548 -19.58 -0.80 41.38
C ARG A 548 -19.84 0.66 41.00
N GLU A 549 -19.91 0.99 39.72
CA GLU A 549 -20.17 2.34 39.22
C GLU A 549 -21.62 2.81 39.43
N SER A 550 -22.56 1.86 39.62
CA SER A 550 -23.97 2.17 39.81
C SER A 550 -24.30 2.36 41.28
N ARG A 551 -24.77 3.56 41.66
CA ARG A 551 -25.33 3.85 43.00
C ARG A 551 -26.57 3.02 43.35
N ASN A 552 -27.32 2.51 42.37
CA ASN A 552 -28.53 1.71 42.62
C ASN A 552 -28.20 0.22 42.84
N PRO A 553 -28.68 -0.42 43.93
CA PRO A 553 -28.35 -1.81 44.27
C PRO A 553 -28.89 -2.83 43.26
N VAL A 554 -30.09 -2.62 42.72
CA VAL A 554 -30.69 -3.49 41.68
C VAL A 554 -29.91 -3.39 40.36
N LYS A 555 -29.55 -2.18 39.94
CA LYS A 555 -28.73 -1.98 38.72
C LYS A 555 -27.31 -2.54 38.89
N ARG A 556 -26.75 -2.48 40.10
CA ARG A 556 -25.45 -3.08 40.44
C ARG A 556 -25.49 -4.61 40.34
N LEU A 557 -26.52 -5.25 40.89
CA LEU A 557 -26.71 -6.70 40.78
C LEU A 557 -26.92 -7.14 39.33
N LEU A 558 -27.75 -6.43 38.57
CA LEU A 558 -28.00 -6.73 37.15
C LEU A 558 -26.72 -6.60 36.30
N LYS A 559 -25.93 -5.52 36.52
CA LYS A 559 -24.62 -5.37 35.87
C LYS A 559 -23.62 -6.46 36.32
N GLY A 560 -23.66 -6.89 37.58
CA GLY A 560 -22.85 -8.00 38.09
C GLY A 560 -23.20 -9.35 37.46
N LEU A 561 -24.49 -9.65 37.29
CA LEU A 561 -24.96 -10.84 36.56
C LEU A 561 -24.53 -10.79 35.09
N TYR A 562 -24.63 -9.63 34.45
CA TYR A 562 -24.09 -9.43 33.10
C TYR A 562 -22.56 -9.60 33.05
N GLY A 563 -21.84 -9.18 34.08
CA GLY A 563 -20.41 -9.42 34.23
C GLY A 563 -20.06 -10.91 34.23
N VAL A 564 -20.81 -11.75 34.95
CA VAL A 564 -20.62 -13.21 34.91
C VAL A 564 -21.01 -13.79 33.55
N TYR A 565 -22.02 -13.25 32.86
CA TYR A 565 -22.35 -13.67 31.50
C TYR A 565 -21.18 -13.50 30.52
N ASN A 566 -20.26 -12.56 30.77
CA ASN A 566 -19.04 -12.37 29.99
C ASN A 566 -18.07 -13.58 30.06
N VAL A 567 -18.33 -14.58 30.90
CA VAL A 567 -17.62 -15.88 30.87
C VAL A 567 -17.80 -16.58 29.52
N THR A 568 -18.92 -16.35 28.85
CA THR A 568 -19.17 -16.83 27.48
C THR A 568 -18.19 -16.22 26.48
N GLY A 569 -17.80 -14.96 26.69
CA GLY A 569 -16.74 -14.29 25.92
C GLY A 569 -15.39 -14.98 26.11
N TYR A 570 -14.98 -15.25 27.36
CA TYR A 570 -13.74 -16.00 27.62
C TYR A 570 -13.75 -17.41 27.02
N LEU A 571 -14.88 -18.11 27.07
CA LEU A 571 -15.02 -19.41 26.41
C LEU A 571 -14.85 -19.28 24.89
N SER A 572 -15.49 -18.27 24.27
CA SER A 572 -15.33 -17.96 22.85
C SER A 572 -13.86 -17.66 22.49
N ASP A 573 -13.16 -16.89 23.33
CA ASP A 573 -11.76 -16.54 23.13
C ASP A 573 -10.83 -17.77 23.25
N ILE A 574 -11.11 -18.71 24.15
CA ILE A 574 -10.35 -19.97 24.25
C ILE A 574 -10.63 -20.86 23.04
N LEU A 575 -11.91 -21.04 22.68
CA LEU A 575 -12.32 -21.86 21.54
C LEU A 575 -11.75 -21.32 20.22
N SER A 576 -11.56 -20.01 20.12
CA SER A 576 -10.91 -19.34 19.01
C SER A 576 -9.49 -19.84 18.70
N TYR A 577 -8.75 -20.34 19.70
CA TYR A 577 -7.42 -20.94 19.48
C TYR A 577 -7.47 -22.26 18.71
N SER A 578 -8.65 -22.86 18.51
CA SER A 578 -8.83 -23.97 17.56
C SER A 578 -8.40 -23.61 16.12
N ARG A 579 -8.30 -22.31 15.79
CA ARG A 579 -7.71 -21.85 14.51
C ARG A 579 -6.26 -22.30 14.33
N LEU A 580 -5.48 -22.41 15.41
CA LEU A 580 -4.10 -22.92 15.34
C LEU A 580 -4.06 -24.33 14.74
N LEU A 581 -4.95 -25.20 15.21
CA LEU A 581 -5.15 -26.54 14.64
C LEU A 581 -5.55 -26.46 13.17
N ALA A 582 -6.60 -25.70 12.85
CA ALA A 582 -7.16 -25.65 11.51
C ALA A 582 -6.12 -25.21 10.46
N LEU A 583 -5.34 -24.17 10.76
CA LEU A 583 -4.29 -23.66 9.87
C LEU A 583 -3.07 -24.59 9.80
N GLY A 584 -2.63 -25.14 10.93
CA GLY A 584 -1.50 -26.08 10.96
C GLY A 584 -1.80 -27.34 10.14
N LEU A 585 -3.02 -27.88 10.28
CA LEU A 585 -3.48 -29.02 9.47
C LEU A 585 -3.63 -28.66 8.00
N ALA A 586 -4.22 -27.50 7.68
CA ALA A 586 -4.39 -27.07 6.29
C ALA A 586 -3.04 -26.98 5.57
N THR A 587 -2.03 -26.41 6.22
CA THR A 587 -0.69 -26.28 5.65
C THR A 587 -0.10 -27.64 5.28
N GLY A 588 -0.13 -28.60 6.23
CA GLY A 588 0.40 -29.94 6.02
C GLY A 588 -0.39 -30.75 4.99
N VAL A 589 -1.73 -30.72 5.05
CA VAL A 589 -2.60 -31.47 4.13
C VAL A 589 -2.45 -30.96 2.69
N ILE A 590 -2.43 -29.65 2.48
CA ILE A 590 -2.27 -29.06 1.14
C ILE A 590 -0.89 -29.40 0.57
N ALA A 591 0.17 -29.33 1.39
CA ALA A 591 1.52 -29.73 0.97
C ALA A 591 1.55 -31.19 0.53
N THR A 592 0.98 -32.10 1.33
CA THR A 592 0.86 -33.52 1.00
C THR A 592 0.06 -33.78 -0.29
N VAL A 593 -1.00 -33.00 -0.55
CA VAL A 593 -1.76 -33.10 -1.81
C VAL A 593 -0.89 -32.70 -3.00
N PHE A 594 -0.13 -31.61 -2.91
CA PHE A 594 0.78 -31.20 -4.00
C PHE A 594 1.89 -32.21 -4.24
N ASN A 595 2.49 -32.78 -3.19
CA ASN A 595 3.49 -33.84 -3.31
C ASN A 595 2.93 -35.08 -4.01
N LYS A 596 1.73 -35.52 -3.60
CA LYS A 596 1.03 -36.65 -4.23
C LYS A 596 0.74 -36.37 -5.69
N MET A 597 0.18 -35.20 -6.03
CA MET A 597 -0.07 -34.80 -7.42
C MET A 597 1.21 -34.80 -8.27
N GLY A 598 2.32 -34.30 -7.72
CA GLY A 598 3.62 -34.33 -8.40
C GLY A 598 4.13 -35.74 -8.64
N SER A 599 3.89 -36.66 -7.71
CA SER A 599 4.32 -38.07 -7.78
C SER A 599 3.52 -38.92 -8.77
N MET A 600 2.32 -38.47 -9.19
CA MET A 600 1.46 -39.17 -10.15
C MET A 600 2.08 -39.28 -11.55
N GLY A 601 3.11 -38.49 -11.84
CA GLY A 601 3.90 -38.58 -13.08
C GLY A 601 4.78 -39.84 -13.18
N GLY A 602 4.86 -40.65 -12.12
CA GLY A 602 5.64 -41.89 -12.08
C GLY A 602 7.15 -41.69 -11.93
N GLY A 603 7.90 -42.79 -11.98
CA GLY A 603 9.37 -42.77 -11.98
C GLY A 603 9.96 -42.46 -13.36
N GLY A 604 11.14 -41.83 -13.40
CA GLY A 604 11.88 -41.50 -14.63
C GLY A 604 12.10 -39.99 -14.82
N ILE A 605 12.84 -39.61 -15.88
CA ILE A 605 13.23 -38.21 -16.15
C ILE A 605 12.00 -37.32 -16.37
N PHE A 606 11.00 -37.81 -17.10
CA PHE A 606 9.76 -37.08 -17.34
C PHE A 606 8.95 -36.86 -16.05
N GLY A 607 8.81 -37.90 -15.23
CA GLY A 607 8.18 -37.82 -13.91
C GLY A 607 8.92 -36.87 -12.96
N ALA A 608 10.25 -36.84 -12.98
CA ALA A 608 11.06 -35.91 -12.21
C ALA A 608 10.83 -34.44 -12.63
N ILE A 609 10.78 -34.16 -13.93
CA ILE A 609 10.51 -32.79 -14.44
C ILE A 609 9.11 -32.33 -14.02
N MET A 610 8.10 -33.20 -14.18
CA MET A 610 6.73 -32.91 -13.74
C MET A 610 6.66 -32.68 -12.22
N PHE A 611 7.31 -33.54 -11.44
CA PHE A 611 7.38 -33.41 -9.99
C PHE A 611 7.99 -32.07 -9.60
N ILE A 612 9.14 -31.68 -10.17
CA ILE A 612 9.80 -30.40 -9.87
C ILE A 612 8.89 -29.21 -10.20
N LEU A 613 8.20 -29.23 -11.33
CA LEU A 613 7.31 -28.13 -11.73
C LEU A 613 6.12 -28.01 -10.78
N VAL A 614 5.41 -29.12 -10.52
CA VAL A 614 4.27 -29.15 -9.59
C VAL A 614 4.72 -28.82 -8.16
N PHE A 615 5.88 -29.30 -7.75
CA PHE A 615 6.48 -29.01 -6.45
C PHE A 615 6.76 -27.51 -6.32
N LEU A 616 7.44 -26.89 -7.29
CA LEU A 616 7.80 -25.47 -7.22
C LEU A 616 6.56 -24.59 -7.23
N VAL A 617 5.61 -24.82 -8.15
CA VAL A 617 4.38 -24.03 -8.24
C VAL A 617 3.49 -24.26 -7.01
N GLY A 618 3.23 -25.52 -6.66
CA GLY A 618 2.36 -25.89 -5.54
C GLY A 618 2.86 -25.37 -4.21
N HIS A 619 4.16 -25.55 -3.91
CA HIS A 619 4.72 -25.06 -2.64
C HIS A 619 4.85 -23.54 -2.61
N THR A 620 5.10 -22.88 -3.74
CA THR A 620 5.08 -21.39 -3.80
C THR A 620 3.69 -20.86 -3.47
N LEU A 621 2.64 -21.45 -4.05
CA LEU A 621 1.25 -21.09 -3.72
C LEU A 621 0.90 -21.41 -2.27
N ASN A 622 1.32 -22.58 -1.76
CA ASN A 622 1.04 -22.99 -0.40
C ASN A 622 1.72 -22.07 0.63
N ILE A 623 2.97 -21.67 0.39
CA ILE A 623 3.68 -20.68 1.21
C ILE A 623 2.92 -19.36 1.21
N GLY A 624 2.53 -18.84 0.03
CA GLY A 624 1.83 -17.55 -0.07
C GLY A 624 0.52 -17.50 0.72
N ILE A 625 -0.33 -18.52 0.55
CA ILE A 625 -1.65 -18.58 1.20
C ILE A 625 -1.51 -18.81 2.71
N ASN A 626 -0.69 -19.77 3.14
CA ASN A 626 -0.58 -20.09 4.57
C ASN A 626 0.21 -19.04 5.34
N LEU A 627 1.20 -18.37 4.73
CA LEU A 627 1.90 -17.25 5.36
C LEU A 627 0.95 -16.09 5.62
N LEU A 628 0.13 -15.72 4.63
CA LEU A 628 -0.88 -14.67 4.79
C LEU A 628 -1.94 -15.08 5.82
N GLY A 629 -2.42 -16.33 5.77
CA GLY A 629 -3.35 -16.89 6.75
C GLY A 629 -2.78 -16.85 8.17
N ALA A 630 -1.57 -17.36 8.38
CA ALA A 630 -0.89 -17.35 9.67
C ALA A 630 -0.70 -15.91 10.19
N TYR A 631 -0.31 -14.97 9.33
CA TYR A 631 -0.17 -13.55 9.70
C TYR A 631 -1.50 -12.95 10.19
N VAL A 632 -2.57 -13.08 9.38
CA VAL A 632 -3.88 -12.48 9.70
C VAL A 632 -4.51 -13.12 10.95
N HIS A 633 -4.44 -14.44 11.07
CA HIS A 633 -5.02 -15.14 12.21
C HIS A 633 -4.21 -14.94 13.49
N THR A 634 -2.88 -14.79 13.41
CA THR A 634 -2.07 -14.42 14.57
C THR A 634 -2.39 -12.99 15.01
N ASN A 635 -2.50 -12.04 14.08
CA ASN A 635 -2.94 -10.67 14.39
C ASN A 635 -4.32 -10.66 15.05
N ARG A 636 -5.26 -11.50 14.58
CA ARG A 636 -6.57 -11.65 15.21
C ARG A 636 -6.44 -12.02 16.68
N LEU A 637 -5.73 -13.13 16.97
CA LEU A 637 -5.49 -13.63 18.32
C LEU A 637 -4.85 -12.57 19.25
N GLN A 638 -4.02 -11.68 18.70
CA GLN A 638 -3.47 -10.57 19.47
C GLN A 638 -4.48 -9.44 19.68
N PHE A 639 -5.15 -8.97 18.63
CA PHE A 639 -6.00 -7.77 18.68
C PHE A 639 -7.31 -7.98 19.42
N VAL A 640 -7.93 -9.15 19.29
CA VAL A 640 -9.26 -9.39 19.87
C VAL A 640 -9.17 -10.21 21.13
N GLU A 641 -8.43 -11.31 21.11
CA GLU A 641 -8.37 -12.23 22.24
C GLU A 641 -7.40 -11.72 23.33
N PHE A 642 -6.21 -11.18 22.98
CA PHE A 642 -5.20 -10.74 23.96
C PHE A 642 -5.38 -9.28 24.41
N PHE A 643 -5.36 -8.31 23.49
CA PHE A 643 -5.45 -6.87 23.81
C PHE A 643 -6.78 -6.51 24.49
N GLY A 644 -7.89 -7.15 24.07
CA GLY A 644 -9.18 -6.97 24.71
C GLY A 644 -9.25 -7.28 26.21
N LYS A 645 -8.20 -7.89 26.80
CA LYS A 645 -8.14 -8.20 28.24
C LYS A 645 -7.53 -7.10 29.09
N PHE A 646 -6.64 -6.26 28.54
CA PHE A 646 -5.84 -5.33 29.35
C PHE A 646 -5.44 -4.03 28.66
N TYR A 647 -5.73 -3.87 27.37
CA TYR A 647 -5.23 -2.79 26.55
C TYR A 647 -6.40 -1.99 25.95
N GLU A 648 -6.58 -0.76 26.41
CA GLU A 648 -7.60 0.16 25.88
C GLU A 648 -7.02 0.96 24.71
N GLY A 649 -5.72 1.29 24.79
CA GLY A 649 -4.99 2.03 23.76
C GLY A 649 -5.47 3.47 23.64
N GLY A 650 -5.45 4.00 22.41
CA GLY A 650 -5.88 5.38 22.14
C GLY A 650 -4.79 6.44 22.31
N GLY A 651 -3.53 6.02 22.51
CA GLY A 651 -2.39 6.92 22.49
C GLY A 651 -2.20 7.59 21.13
N ARG A 652 -1.85 8.87 21.13
CA ARG A 652 -1.54 9.61 19.90
C ARG A 652 -0.11 9.32 19.45
N ALA A 653 0.08 8.95 18.19
CA ALA A 653 1.42 8.75 17.64
C ALA A 653 2.22 10.05 17.62
N PHE A 654 3.49 9.96 18.01
CA PHE A 654 4.42 11.06 17.83
C PHE A 654 4.69 11.31 16.35
N SER A 655 4.35 12.51 15.89
CA SER A 655 4.56 12.93 14.51
C SER A 655 5.60 14.06 14.48
N PRO A 656 6.90 13.72 14.50
CA PRO A 656 7.93 14.75 14.52
C PRO A 656 7.86 15.59 13.25
N PHE A 657 8.19 16.88 13.37
CA PHE A 657 8.54 17.70 12.24
C PHE A 657 9.87 17.21 11.67
N ALA A 658 9.80 16.25 10.78
CA ALA A 658 10.92 15.56 10.16
C ALA A 658 10.92 15.78 8.64
N ALA A 659 12.01 15.38 8.00
CA ALA A 659 12.12 15.45 6.56
C ALA A 659 11.33 14.33 5.86
N HIS A 660 10.13 14.62 5.33
CA HIS A 660 9.34 13.65 4.57
C HIS A 660 9.72 13.62 3.09
N THR A 661 10.82 12.93 2.82
CA THR A 661 11.41 12.77 1.48
C THR A 661 11.12 11.38 0.89
N LYS A 662 10.95 11.28 -0.43
CA LYS A 662 10.68 10.02 -1.15
C LYS A 662 11.94 9.31 -1.64
N TYR A 663 13.00 10.05 -1.96
CA TYR A 663 14.20 9.52 -2.63
C TYR A 663 15.47 9.60 -1.79
N TYR A 664 15.58 10.61 -0.92
CA TYR A 664 16.79 10.86 -0.12
C TYR A 664 16.53 10.80 1.39
N LYS A 665 17.57 10.53 2.20
CA LYS A 665 17.52 10.63 3.66
C LYS A 665 18.72 11.42 4.18
N PHE A 666 18.63 12.07 5.33
CA PHE A 666 19.77 12.80 5.89
C PHE A 666 20.67 11.85 6.69
N LYS A 667 22.00 11.97 6.54
CA LYS A 667 22.97 11.11 7.26
C LYS A 667 23.10 11.45 8.75
N GLU A 668 22.70 12.66 9.15
CA GLU A 668 22.88 13.21 10.50
C GLU A 668 21.66 13.03 11.42
N GLU A 669 20.80 12.04 11.16
CA GLU A 669 19.72 11.66 12.07
C GLU A 669 20.34 11.13 13.38
N ILE A 670 20.10 11.84 14.50
CA ILE A 670 20.51 11.44 15.86
C ILE A 670 19.53 10.40 16.39
#